data_AF-A0A3A0C7D9-F1
#
_entry.id   AF-A0A3A0C7D9-F1
#
_cell.length_a   1.000
_cell.length_b   1.000
_cell.length_c   1.000
_cell.angle_alpha   90.00
_cell.angle_beta   90.00
_cell.angle_gamma   90.00
#
_symmetry.space_group_name_H-M   'P 1'
#
loop_
_entity.id
_entity.type
_entity.pdbx_description
1 polymer ?
#
loop_
_entity_poly.entity_id
_entity_poly.type
_entity_poly.pdbx_seq_one_letter_code
_entity_poly.pdbx_strand_id
1 'polypeptide(L)'
;MAPKPSHLHRSIQFKGRKPFISVLALMAPLVVLFHSSDASGRPNIRDAFFAVYPNAVGSPIDTVPSHPVHCGVCHYSFNGGGPRNPYGVRVGQVIGGFPNTNAGRQQAVMSIQSEDPDGDGFSTLTEATDEINYVNTPTFPGLTPANVGSVSNVLLTEIQGYLVPMTGVDTTPPVVAVVTPNGGQTATGNAAITVQWTATDSSGIARIDILLSDDNGATYHPLVEGLSQSGGGGSRLVYIPNRPTAQASIRVTAVDNAGNTASDSSNAVFSVVSPAGGTVPTTLRDFDLPGTLPFDAEAINAPSACAACHGNYDAAVEPHFNWQGSMMAQASRDLLFEACMTIGNQDAPDSGDLCLRCHLPSGWLRGRSIPTTGTEMTIDDMQGVSCDLCHRLVDPIPDPLNPAIDASILAALASAPTTFGNGMYVVDPQSGNRRGPFADAVAPHTALVSPFHREAALCGTCHDVSNPAFTRDENDNYPPNALNTPASNFSAHSLMPIERTYSEWLYSAYNTPEGVYAPQFGGNQDYVASCQDCHMRAITGKGCNDPAAPTRNDLPLHDMTGGSTWLPGLLATLYPGQVDEAALEAGILRARYMLQNAATLYVEQEVSVLEVRVTNETGHKLPTGYPEGRRVWINVKFLDAGMTLLSESAAYDPATGILSHDPQAKIYEAEPGLDADTAALVGVPPGPSFHFVLNNKIYKDNRIPPRGFTNVNFALFGGTPVGATYADGQYWDDTVYAIPYGATQAVVTLYYQSTSKEFVEFLRDENTTNTKGQELYNLWANNNRCPPEVMATTTLALVAVPLPGDIDGDGDVDTFDAGLLADVLIGADTDPAHISRSDLNDDETADGLDVQPFVNEFMGALMFARS
;
A
#
# COMPACT_ATOMS: atom_id res chain seq x y z
N MET A 1 -27.56 48.19 23.98
CA MET A 1 -28.68 49.16 23.97
C MET A 1 -29.77 48.62 23.05
N ALA A 2 -31.00 48.50 23.54
CA ALA A 2 -32.20 48.10 22.77
C ALA A 2 -32.65 49.24 21.80
N PRO A 3 -33.72 49.13 20.96
CA PRO A 3 -34.73 48.07 20.80
C PRO A 3 -35.23 47.75 19.34
N LYS A 4 -36.15 46.77 19.28
CA LYS A 4 -37.12 46.29 18.23
C LYS A 4 -38.05 47.40 17.63
N PRO A 5 -39.19 47.18 16.90
CA PRO A 5 -39.89 45.99 16.28
C PRO A 5 -40.43 46.25 14.82
N SER A 6 -41.07 45.32 14.08
CA SER A 6 -42.55 45.08 13.96
C SER A 6 -42.83 43.99 12.87
N HIS A 7 -43.56 42.88 13.09
CA HIS A 7 -45.03 42.68 13.07
C HIS A 7 -45.72 43.26 11.81
N LEU A 8 -46.61 42.61 11.04
CA LEU A 8 -47.80 41.80 11.36
C LEU A 8 -48.47 41.36 10.02
N HIS A 9 -49.14 40.21 9.96
CA HIS A 9 -50.55 40.15 9.51
C HIS A 9 -51.27 38.88 10.01
N ARG A 10 -52.43 39.12 10.64
CA ARG A 10 -53.40 38.18 11.24
C ARG A 10 -54.45 37.77 10.18
N SER A 11 -55.14 36.65 10.33
CA SER A 11 -56.51 36.53 10.90
C SER A 11 -57.07 35.13 10.55
N ILE A 12 -58.05 34.46 11.20
CA ILE A 12 -58.91 34.61 12.38
C ILE A 12 -59.47 33.21 12.75
N GLN A 13 -59.86 33.04 14.02
CA GLN A 13 -60.34 31.84 14.73
C GLN A 13 -61.73 31.29 14.33
N PHE A 14 -62.03 30.04 14.74
CA PHE A 14 -63.22 29.70 15.56
C PHE A 14 -62.99 28.49 16.49
N LYS A 15 -63.66 28.51 17.65
CA LYS A 15 -63.53 27.67 18.86
C LYS A 15 -64.31 26.35 18.81
N GLY A 16 -63.89 25.34 19.60
CA GLY A 16 -64.77 24.23 20.04
C GLY A 16 -64.18 23.10 20.92
N ARG A 17 -64.11 23.32 22.25
CA ARG A 17 -64.27 22.39 23.43
C ARG A 17 -63.56 20.99 23.53
N LYS A 18 -62.50 20.95 24.37
CA LYS A 18 -62.18 20.14 25.62
C LYS A 18 -62.88 18.77 25.93
N PRO A 19 -62.38 17.94 26.91
CA PRO A 19 -61.00 17.53 27.29
C PRO A 19 -60.91 16.03 27.74
N PHE A 20 -59.71 15.49 28.02
CA PHE A 20 -59.54 14.37 28.96
C PHE A 20 -58.32 14.61 29.88
N ILE A 21 -58.44 14.03 31.07
CA ILE A 21 -57.89 14.44 32.37
C ILE A 21 -56.59 13.71 32.70
N SER A 22 -55.62 14.45 33.26
CA SER A 22 -54.43 13.94 33.96
C SER A 22 -54.80 13.40 35.35
N VAL A 23 -53.96 12.53 35.94
CA VAL A 23 -53.30 12.79 37.24
C VAL A 23 -52.28 11.69 37.58
N LEU A 24 -51.12 12.20 37.99
CA LEU A 24 -49.96 11.65 38.69
C LEU A 24 -50.19 10.51 39.69
N ALA A 25 -49.16 9.66 39.83
CA ALA A 25 -48.76 9.08 41.12
C ALA A 25 -47.23 8.96 41.21
N LEU A 26 -46.67 9.30 42.37
CA LEU A 26 -45.27 9.21 42.74
C LEU A 26 -45.21 8.70 44.18
N MET A 27 -44.50 7.59 44.44
CA MET A 27 -43.82 7.21 45.70
C MET A 27 -43.09 5.86 45.49
N ALA A 28 -41.77 5.85 45.75
CA ALA A 28 -40.84 4.72 45.70
C ALA A 28 -40.66 4.07 47.09
N PRO A 29 -39.75 3.09 47.34
CA PRO A 29 -39.11 2.07 46.49
C PRO A 29 -39.30 0.63 47.04
N LEU A 30 -39.45 -0.37 46.18
CA LEU A 30 -39.31 -1.79 46.59
C LEU A 30 -38.01 -2.32 45.98
N VAL A 31 -37.05 -2.66 46.85
CA VAL A 31 -35.86 -3.42 46.49
C VAL A 31 -36.32 -4.80 46.00
N VAL A 32 -36.39 -4.97 44.69
CA VAL A 32 -36.48 -6.28 44.05
C VAL A 32 -35.10 -6.55 43.48
N LEU A 33 -34.44 -7.57 44.04
CA LEU A 33 -33.25 -8.19 43.47
C LEU A 33 -33.56 -8.57 42.02
N PHE A 34 -33.12 -7.74 41.06
CA PHE A 34 -32.92 -8.22 39.71
C PHE A 34 -31.81 -9.25 39.81
N HIS A 35 -32.20 -10.53 39.85
CA HIS A 35 -31.32 -11.55 39.30
C HIS A 35 -31.13 -11.14 37.84
N SER A 36 -29.94 -10.64 37.51
CA SER A 36 -29.44 -10.82 36.16
C SER A 36 -29.53 -12.32 35.92
N SER A 37 -30.52 -12.75 35.14
CA SER A 37 -30.28 -13.96 34.38
C SER A 37 -29.15 -13.56 33.47
N ASP A 38 -27.95 -14.04 33.78
CA ASP A 38 -26.91 -14.14 32.79
C ASP A 38 -27.59 -14.82 31.59
N ALA A 39 -27.82 -14.05 30.52
CA ALA A 39 -28.15 -14.64 29.24
C ALA A 39 -26.87 -15.34 28.79
N SER A 40 -26.60 -16.51 29.38
CA SER A 40 -25.56 -17.41 28.92
C SER A 40 -25.84 -17.63 27.45
N GLY A 41 -24.97 -17.15 26.57
CA GLY A 41 -25.02 -17.52 25.16
C GLY A 41 -25.15 -19.04 25.10
N ARG A 42 -26.13 -19.55 24.34
CA ARG A 42 -26.35 -21.01 24.28
C ARG A 42 -25.07 -21.68 23.75
N PRO A 43 -24.44 -22.62 24.49
CA PRO A 43 -23.24 -23.30 24.02
C PRO A 43 -23.51 -24.28 22.87
N ASN A 44 -22.41 -24.72 22.25
CA ASN A 44 -22.23 -25.35 20.94
C ASN A 44 -23.34 -26.30 20.44
N ILE A 45 -23.94 -25.98 19.27
CA ILE A 45 -24.88 -26.85 18.53
C ILE A 45 -24.14 -27.99 17.82
N ARG A 46 -22.85 -27.83 17.50
CA ARG A 46 -22.03 -28.84 16.83
C ARG A 46 -21.96 -30.14 17.63
N ASP A 47 -21.66 -30.03 18.93
CA ASP A 47 -21.62 -31.21 19.82
C ASP A 47 -22.97 -31.93 19.89
N ALA A 48 -24.08 -31.16 19.82
CA ALA A 48 -25.41 -31.75 19.76
C ALA A 48 -25.66 -32.46 18.43
N PHE A 49 -25.19 -31.91 17.31
CA PHE A 49 -25.26 -32.55 15.99
C PHE A 49 -24.54 -33.90 15.97
N PHE A 50 -23.27 -33.94 16.37
CA PHE A 50 -22.48 -35.19 16.37
C PHE A 50 -22.93 -36.19 17.44
N ALA A 51 -23.53 -35.72 18.54
CA ALA A 51 -24.16 -36.62 19.50
C ALA A 51 -25.47 -37.25 18.97
N VAL A 52 -26.20 -36.56 18.10
CA VAL A 52 -27.42 -37.08 17.45
C VAL A 52 -27.06 -38.00 16.28
N TYR A 53 -26.03 -37.64 15.51
CA TYR A 53 -25.58 -38.36 14.32
C TYR A 53 -24.14 -38.87 14.53
N PRO A 54 -23.95 -39.97 15.29
CA PRO A 54 -22.61 -40.49 15.57
C PRO A 54 -21.86 -40.98 14.32
N ASN A 55 -22.59 -41.36 13.26
CA ASN A 55 -22.03 -41.75 11.97
C ASN A 55 -21.31 -40.59 11.25
N ALA A 56 -21.68 -39.35 11.56
CA ALA A 56 -21.02 -38.15 11.05
C ALA A 56 -19.65 -37.90 11.68
N VAL A 57 -19.33 -38.55 12.81
CA VAL A 57 -18.04 -38.37 13.51
C VAL A 57 -16.90 -38.99 12.69
N GLY A 58 -15.85 -38.20 12.44
CA GLY A 58 -14.71 -38.61 11.62
C GLY A 58 -14.96 -38.60 10.10
N SER A 59 -16.17 -38.26 9.63
CA SER A 59 -16.41 -37.99 8.21
C SER A 59 -16.04 -36.54 7.86
N PRO A 60 -16.02 -36.15 6.57
CA PRO A 60 -15.67 -34.78 6.17
C PRO A 60 -16.51 -33.69 6.83
N ILE A 61 -17.77 -33.96 7.18
CA ILE A 61 -18.59 -33.01 7.96
C ILE A 61 -18.01 -32.69 9.34
N ASP A 62 -17.26 -33.63 9.92
CA ASP A 62 -16.55 -33.47 11.18
C ASP A 62 -15.14 -32.91 10.97
N THR A 63 -14.42 -33.39 9.97
CA THR A 63 -12.98 -33.11 9.83
C THR A 63 -12.63 -31.82 9.10
N VAL A 64 -13.56 -31.19 8.36
CA VAL A 64 -13.28 -29.88 7.75
C VAL A 64 -13.04 -28.81 8.83
N PRO A 65 -12.06 -27.89 8.62
CA PRO A 65 -11.70 -26.87 9.60
C PRO A 65 -12.92 -26.04 10.02
N SER A 66 -13.38 -26.22 11.26
CA SER A 66 -14.52 -25.46 11.79
C SER A 66 -14.27 -25.03 13.23
N HIS A 67 -14.81 -23.89 13.63
CA HIS A 67 -14.54 -23.35 14.96
C HIS A 67 -15.13 -24.27 16.04
N PRO A 68 -14.34 -24.71 17.05
CA PRO A 68 -14.78 -25.69 18.05
C PRO A 68 -15.96 -25.30 18.95
N VAL A 69 -16.48 -24.07 18.83
CA VAL A 69 -17.57 -23.54 19.68
C VAL A 69 -18.83 -23.21 18.87
N HIS A 70 -18.82 -23.48 17.56
CA HIS A 70 -19.91 -23.16 16.63
C HIS A 70 -20.24 -24.34 15.71
N CYS A 71 -21.43 -24.33 15.12
CA CYS A 71 -21.89 -25.36 14.19
C CYS A 71 -21.50 -25.00 12.75
N GLY A 72 -20.37 -25.53 12.27
CA GLY A 72 -19.95 -25.37 10.86
C GLY A 72 -20.99 -25.90 9.85
N VAL A 73 -21.77 -26.91 10.25
CA VAL A 73 -22.90 -27.48 9.48
C VAL A 73 -24.08 -26.50 9.37
N CYS A 74 -24.14 -25.48 10.22
CA CYS A 74 -25.28 -24.56 10.31
C CYS A 74 -25.03 -23.22 9.60
N HIS A 75 -23.82 -22.98 9.10
CA HIS A 75 -23.39 -21.71 8.52
C HIS A 75 -22.69 -21.95 7.20
N TYR A 76 -22.81 -20.99 6.28
CA TYR A 76 -21.99 -21.04 5.06
C TYR A 76 -20.51 -20.77 5.34
N SER A 77 -20.18 -20.18 6.48
CA SER A 77 -18.80 -20.03 6.93
C SER A 77 -18.47 -21.04 8.03
N PHE A 78 -17.49 -21.89 7.81
CA PHE A 78 -17.11 -22.94 8.76
C PHE A 78 -16.42 -22.41 10.03
N ASN A 79 -15.97 -21.15 10.04
CA ASN A 79 -15.53 -20.48 11.27
C ASN A 79 -16.67 -20.12 12.24
N GLY A 80 -17.93 -20.39 11.88
CA GLY A 80 -19.11 -20.19 12.73
C GLY A 80 -19.68 -18.77 12.74
N GLY A 81 -19.03 -17.80 12.09
CA GLY A 81 -19.52 -16.44 11.87
C GLY A 81 -19.99 -16.25 10.42
N GLY A 82 -21.19 -15.72 10.22
CA GLY A 82 -21.73 -15.43 8.89
C GLY A 82 -23.17 -15.92 8.68
N PRO A 83 -23.71 -15.78 7.45
CA PRO A 83 -25.06 -16.20 7.13
C PRO A 83 -25.25 -17.71 7.39
N ARG A 84 -26.41 -18.06 7.94
CA ARG A 84 -26.80 -19.46 8.18
C ARG A 84 -27.24 -20.12 6.88
N ASN A 85 -26.85 -21.37 6.68
CA ASN A 85 -27.41 -22.20 5.62
C ASN A 85 -28.87 -22.60 5.98
N PRO A 86 -29.67 -23.13 5.05
CA PRO A 86 -31.06 -23.54 5.29
C PRO A 86 -31.24 -24.43 6.52
N TYR A 87 -30.35 -25.40 6.73
CA TYR A 87 -30.33 -26.23 7.93
C TYR A 87 -30.16 -25.41 9.21
N GLY A 88 -29.16 -24.55 9.28
CA GLY A 88 -28.90 -23.71 10.45
C GLY A 88 -29.98 -22.66 10.72
N VAL A 89 -30.60 -22.11 9.66
CA VAL A 89 -31.79 -21.25 9.80
C VAL A 89 -32.90 -22.03 10.47
N ARG A 90 -33.14 -23.26 10.02
CA ARG A 90 -34.20 -24.11 10.56
C ARG A 90 -33.95 -24.51 12.00
N VAL A 91 -32.73 -24.95 12.34
CA VAL A 91 -32.31 -25.18 13.73
C VAL A 91 -32.56 -23.94 14.59
N GLY A 92 -32.21 -22.75 14.07
CA GLY A 92 -32.43 -21.47 14.73
C GLY A 92 -33.89 -21.16 15.08
N GLN A 93 -34.84 -21.60 14.26
CA GLN A 93 -36.27 -21.39 14.50
C GLN A 93 -36.83 -22.29 15.59
N VAL A 94 -36.36 -23.54 15.68
CA VAL A 94 -36.90 -24.53 16.62
C VAL A 94 -36.21 -24.50 17.98
N ILE A 95 -34.92 -24.12 18.02
CA ILE A 95 -34.08 -24.27 19.22
C ILE A 95 -34.65 -23.50 20.43
N GLY A 96 -35.33 -22.37 20.19
CA GLY A 96 -36.01 -21.58 21.22
C GLY A 96 -37.05 -22.36 22.03
N GLY A 97 -37.67 -23.38 21.44
CA GLY A 97 -38.69 -24.23 22.07
C GLY A 97 -38.16 -25.32 23.01
N PHE A 98 -36.84 -25.51 23.10
CA PHE A 98 -36.22 -26.55 23.92
C PHE A 98 -35.42 -25.98 25.09
N PRO A 99 -35.30 -26.70 26.24
CA PRO A 99 -34.49 -26.28 27.36
C PRO A 99 -33.02 -26.05 26.96
N ASN A 100 -32.38 -25.03 27.54
CA ASN A 100 -30.96 -24.73 27.28
C ASN A 100 -30.03 -25.71 28.03
N THR A 101 -30.06 -26.98 27.62
CA THR A 101 -29.26 -28.10 28.16
C THR A 101 -28.73 -28.94 26.99
N ASN A 102 -27.72 -29.80 27.21
CA ASN A 102 -27.20 -30.70 26.15
C ASN A 102 -28.34 -31.55 25.56
N ALA A 103 -29.17 -32.15 26.42
CA ALA A 103 -30.32 -32.94 26.00
C ALA A 103 -31.35 -32.10 25.21
N GLY A 104 -31.65 -30.87 25.64
CA GLY A 104 -32.57 -29.99 24.93
C GLY A 104 -32.05 -29.54 23.56
N ARG A 105 -30.73 -29.36 23.40
CA ARG A 105 -30.12 -29.07 22.09
C ARG A 105 -30.13 -30.28 21.16
N GLN A 106 -29.85 -31.48 21.67
CA GLN A 106 -30.00 -32.73 20.91
C GLN A 106 -31.46 -32.92 20.45
N GLN A 107 -32.43 -32.64 21.33
CA GLN A 107 -33.85 -32.67 20.98
C GLN A 107 -34.21 -31.65 19.89
N ALA A 108 -33.61 -30.46 19.90
CA ALA A 108 -33.81 -29.46 18.84
C ALA A 108 -33.29 -29.96 17.48
N VAL A 109 -32.09 -30.54 17.44
CA VAL A 109 -31.52 -31.15 16.22
C VAL A 109 -32.37 -32.33 15.74
N MET A 110 -32.77 -33.24 16.64
CA MET A 110 -33.63 -34.38 16.33
C MET A 110 -35.04 -33.95 15.85
N SER A 111 -35.53 -32.79 16.30
CA SER A 111 -36.89 -32.33 15.95
C SER A 111 -37.08 -32.03 14.46
N ILE A 112 -35.98 -31.74 13.75
CA ILE A 112 -35.98 -31.43 12.32
C ILE A 112 -35.35 -32.53 11.46
N GLN A 113 -35.02 -33.69 12.05
CA GLN A 113 -34.26 -34.74 11.36
C GLN A 113 -34.97 -35.29 10.10
N SER A 114 -36.30 -35.29 10.08
CA SER A 114 -37.09 -35.76 8.93
C SER A 114 -37.49 -34.63 7.97
N GLU A 115 -36.98 -33.43 8.19
CA GLU A 115 -37.19 -32.29 7.30
C GLU A 115 -36.08 -32.23 6.24
N ASP A 116 -36.39 -31.57 5.12
CA ASP A 116 -35.50 -31.27 4.00
C ASP A 116 -35.44 -29.72 3.90
N PRO A 117 -34.54 -29.06 4.65
CA PRO A 117 -34.56 -27.60 4.78
C PRO A 117 -34.13 -26.84 3.52
N ASP A 118 -33.33 -27.46 2.65
CA ASP A 118 -32.81 -26.89 1.40
C ASP A 118 -33.55 -27.36 0.14
N GLY A 119 -34.44 -28.34 0.27
CA GLY A 119 -35.36 -28.77 -0.78
C GLY A 119 -34.69 -29.65 -1.84
N ASP A 120 -33.62 -30.35 -1.48
CA ASP A 120 -32.86 -31.20 -2.40
C ASP A 120 -33.45 -32.60 -2.59
N GLY A 121 -34.49 -32.93 -1.81
CA GLY A 121 -35.21 -34.19 -1.82
C GLY A 121 -34.75 -35.18 -0.75
N PHE A 122 -33.74 -34.83 0.07
CA PHE A 122 -33.20 -35.67 1.13
C PHE A 122 -33.44 -35.04 2.49
N SER A 123 -33.87 -35.85 3.45
CA SER A 123 -34.02 -35.37 4.82
C SER A 123 -32.65 -35.25 5.50
N THR A 124 -32.52 -34.38 6.50
CA THR A 124 -31.31 -34.31 7.34
C THR A 124 -30.88 -35.68 7.88
N LEU A 125 -31.84 -36.55 8.22
CA LEU A 125 -31.56 -37.90 8.67
C LEU A 125 -30.92 -38.74 7.56
N THR A 126 -31.42 -38.65 6.33
CA THR A 126 -30.84 -39.33 5.16
C THR A 126 -29.42 -38.83 4.91
N GLU A 127 -29.26 -37.52 4.84
CA GLU A 127 -27.96 -36.86 4.63
C GLU A 127 -26.95 -37.22 5.72
N ALA A 128 -27.37 -37.33 6.98
CA ALA A 128 -26.46 -37.58 8.08
C ALA A 128 -26.21 -39.07 8.39
N THR A 129 -27.03 -40.02 7.89
CA THR A 129 -26.98 -41.42 8.37
C THR A 129 -27.17 -42.54 7.36
N ASP A 130 -27.69 -42.31 6.15
CA ASP A 130 -27.97 -43.37 5.18
C ASP A 130 -26.74 -43.82 4.36
N GLU A 131 -25.81 -44.49 5.03
CA GLU A 131 -24.61 -45.09 4.40
C GLU A 131 -24.91 -46.37 3.62
N ILE A 132 -26.15 -46.86 3.66
CA ILE A 132 -26.54 -48.13 3.00
C ILE A 132 -26.89 -47.86 1.54
N ASN A 133 -27.67 -46.81 1.30
CA ASN A 133 -28.15 -46.49 -0.04
C ASN A 133 -27.24 -45.51 -0.77
N TYR A 134 -26.41 -44.76 -0.02
CA TYR A 134 -25.60 -43.67 -0.57
C TYR A 134 -24.13 -43.82 -0.16
N VAL A 135 -23.23 -43.70 -1.14
CA VAL A 135 -21.81 -44.01 -0.96
C VAL A 135 -21.00 -42.83 -0.38
N ASN A 136 -21.55 -41.62 -0.45
CA ASN A 136 -20.94 -40.39 0.00
C ASN A 136 -21.65 -39.78 1.22
N THR A 137 -22.49 -40.58 1.89
CA THR A 137 -23.10 -40.21 3.18
C THR A 137 -22.11 -40.54 4.30
N PRO A 138 -21.95 -39.70 5.34
CA PRO A 138 -22.70 -38.46 5.62
C PRO A 138 -22.39 -37.26 4.71
N THR A 139 -23.43 -36.64 4.16
CA THR A 139 -23.39 -35.37 3.41
C THR A 139 -23.68 -34.18 4.34
N PHE A 140 -23.55 -32.94 3.85
CA PHE A 140 -23.75 -31.72 4.64
C PHE A 140 -25.21 -31.23 4.62
N PRO A 141 -25.98 -31.36 5.73
CA PRO A 141 -27.35 -30.90 5.77
C PRO A 141 -27.49 -29.42 5.46
N GLY A 142 -28.34 -29.10 4.48
CA GLY A 142 -28.59 -27.73 4.05
C GLY A 142 -27.61 -27.20 3.00
N LEU A 143 -26.67 -28.01 2.51
CA LEU A 143 -25.78 -27.64 1.41
C LEU A 143 -26.13 -28.43 0.15
N THR A 144 -26.29 -27.73 -0.97
CA THR A 144 -26.58 -28.31 -2.28
C THR A 144 -25.63 -27.74 -3.32
N PRO A 145 -25.50 -28.34 -4.52
CA PRO A 145 -24.77 -27.72 -5.62
C PRO A 145 -25.25 -26.29 -5.96
N ALA A 146 -26.52 -25.97 -5.69
CA ALA A 146 -27.09 -24.66 -5.96
C ALA A 146 -26.69 -23.59 -4.94
N ASN A 147 -26.29 -23.96 -3.72
CA ASN A 147 -25.93 -23.01 -2.67
C ASN A 147 -24.49 -23.16 -2.14
N VAL A 148 -23.76 -24.20 -2.55
CA VAL A 148 -22.39 -24.49 -2.09
C VAL A 148 -21.42 -23.36 -2.39
N GLY A 149 -21.62 -22.59 -3.47
CA GLY A 149 -20.81 -21.41 -3.78
C GLY A 149 -20.92 -20.28 -2.75
N SER A 150 -21.88 -20.35 -1.82
CA SER A 150 -21.96 -19.43 -0.68
C SER A 150 -20.99 -19.79 0.45
N VAL A 151 -20.37 -20.97 0.39
CA VAL A 151 -19.47 -21.48 1.43
C VAL A 151 -18.15 -20.72 1.44
N SER A 152 -17.64 -20.42 2.62
CA SER A 152 -16.33 -19.79 2.84
C SER A 152 -15.53 -20.47 3.95
N ASN A 153 -14.20 -20.24 3.94
CA ASN A 153 -13.24 -20.78 4.92
C ASN A 153 -13.05 -22.30 4.89
N VAL A 154 -13.39 -22.96 3.78
CA VAL A 154 -13.06 -24.34 3.44
C VAL A 154 -12.87 -24.42 1.92
N LEU A 155 -12.00 -25.30 1.43
CA LEU A 155 -11.88 -25.51 -0.01
C LEU A 155 -13.13 -26.25 -0.50
N LEU A 156 -13.75 -25.79 -1.59
CA LEU A 156 -14.92 -26.46 -2.16
C LEU A 156 -14.61 -27.92 -2.52
N THR A 157 -13.36 -28.21 -2.90
CA THR A 157 -12.90 -29.56 -3.20
C THR A 157 -12.97 -30.53 -2.01
N GLU A 158 -12.95 -30.03 -0.78
CA GLU A 158 -13.05 -30.84 0.45
C GLU A 158 -14.49 -31.23 0.78
N ILE A 159 -15.47 -30.44 0.33
CA ILE A 159 -16.90 -30.66 0.65
C ILE A 159 -17.76 -31.06 -0.56
N GLN A 160 -17.28 -30.84 -1.79
CA GLN A 160 -18.06 -31.07 -3.03
C GLN A 160 -18.53 -32.52 -3.19
N GLY A 161 -17.73 -33.49 -2.73
CA GLY A 161 -18.08 -34.91 -2.76
C GLY A 161 -19.25 -35.28 -1.84
N TYR A 162 -19.67 -34.36 -0.98
CA TYR A 162 -20.56 -34.59 0.15
C TYR A 162 -21.75 -33.61 0.16
N LEU A 163 -22.13 -33.06 -0.99
CA LEU A 163 -23.24 -32.11 -1.06
C LEU A 163 -24.61 -32.78 -1.06
N VAL A 164 -24.78 -33.87 -1.81
CA VAL A 164 -26.06 -34.60 -1.87
C VAL A 164 -25.82 -36.10 -1.82
N PRO A 165 -26.66 -36.89 -1.13
CA PRO A 165 -26.54 -38.35 -1.13
C PRO A 165 -26.61 -38.92 -2.56
N MET A 166 -25.62 -39.73 -2.94
CA MET A 166 -25.47 -40.33 -4.29
C MET A 166 -25.52 -41.85 -4.23
N THR A 167 -26.34 -42.48 -5.10
CA THR A 167 -26.44 -43.94 -5.19
C THR A 167 -25.32 -44.49 -6.08
N GLY A 168 -24.23 -44.98 -5.47
CA GLY A 168 -23.09 -45.57 -6.18
C GLY A 168 -21.94 -44.59 -6.47
N VAL A 169 -20.78 -45.12 -6.88
CA VAL A 169 -19.62 -44.31 -7.27
C VAL A 169 -19.83 -43.85 -8.70
N ASP A 170 -20.05 -42.55 -8.91
CA ASP A 170 -20.09 -42.00 -10.27
C ASP A 170 -18.67 -41.94 -10.85
N THR A 171 -18.44 -42.66 -11.94
CA THR A 171 -17.15 -42.69 -12.66
C THR A 171 -17.27 -42.06 -14.04
N THR A 172 -18.42 -41.46 -14.37
CA THR A 172 -18.70 -40.93 -15.70
C THR A 172 -18.30 -39.45 -15.71
N PRO A 173 -17.36 -39.02 -16.55
CA PRO A 173 -17.06 -37.59 -16.66
C PRO A 173 -18.25 -36.80 -17.19
N PRO A 174 -18.39 -35.52 -16.79
CA PRO A 174 -19.44 -34.64 -17.28
C PRO A 174 -19.39 -34.47 -18.80
N VAL A 175 -20.53 -34.16 -19.41
CA VAL A 175 -20.60 -33.72 -20.82
C VAL A 175 -20.59 -32.20 -20.86
N VAL A 176 -19.59 -31.62 -21.50
CA VAL A 176 -19.37 -30.17 -21.58
C VAL A 176 -19.41 -29.69 -23.02
N ALA A 177 -19.96 -28.50 -23.27
CA ALA A 177 -19.82 -27.81 -24.55
C ALA A 177 -19.72 -26.30 -24.37
N VAL A 178 -18.76 -25.67 -25.03
CA VAL A 178 -18.63 -24.22 -25.13
C VAL A 178 -19.63 -23.72 -26.19
N VAL A 179 -20.54 -22.85 -25.76
CA VAL A 179 -21.58 -22.27 -26.62
C VAL A 179 -21.10 -20.97 -27.25
N THR A 180 -20.46 -20.10 -26.48
CA THR A 180 -19.80 -18.87 -26.96
C THR A 180 -18.69 -18.44 -26.00
N PRO A 181 -17.58 -17.83 -26.48
CA PRO A 181 -17.20 -17.71 -27.88
C PRO A 181 -16.87 -19.09 -28.48
N ASN A 182 -17.32 -19.31 -29.71
CA ASN A 182 -17.18 -20.60 -30.40
C ASN A 182 -16.50 -20.49 -31.78
N GLY A 183 -15.83 -19.36 -32.00
CA GLY A 183 -14.99 -19.10 -33.17
C GLY A 183 -15.47 -17.96 -34.07
N GLY A 184 -14.50 -17.26 -34.68
CA GLY A 184 -14.70 -16.18 -35.64
C GLY A 184 -15.09 -14.81 -35.04
N GLN A 185 -15.28 -14.71 -33.72
CA GLN A 185 -15.55 -13.44 -33.06
C GLN A 185 -14.29 -12.56 -32.98
N THR A 186 -14.49 -11.28 -32.68
CA THR A 186 -13.42 -10.38 -32.21
C THR A 186 -13.78 -9.90 -30.81
N ALA A 187 -12.91 -10.15 -29.85
CA ALA A 187 -12.96 -9.58 -28.52
C ALA A 187 -11.96 -8.42 -28.41
N THR A 188 -12.26 -7.47 -27.54
CA THR A 188 -11.35 -6.37 -27.22
C THR A 188 -10.69 -6.65 -25.88
N GLY A 189 -9.38 -6.49 -25.78
CA GLY A 189 -8.64 -6.55 -24.53
C GLY A 189 -9.21 -5.56 -23.50
N ASN A 190 -9.19 -5.94 -22.23
CA ASN A 190 -9.79 -5.23 -21.11
C ASN A 190 -11.32 -5.01 -21.22
N ALA A 191 -11.98 -5.60 -22.22
CA ALA A 191 -13.42 -5.61 -22.34
C ALA A 191 -13.99 -6.95 -21.87
N ALA A 192 -15.20 -6.90 -21.33
CA ALA A 192 -15.90 -8.07 -20.89
C ALA A 192 -16.61 -8.76 -22.07
N ILE A 193 -16.50 -10.09 -22.15
CA ILE A 193 -17.28 -10.92 -23.07
C ILE A 193 -18.16 -11.89 -22.27
N THR A 194 -19.24 -12.34 -22.89
CA THR A 194 -20.06 -13.41 -22.32
C THR A 194 -19.52 -14.76 -22.76
N VAL A 195 -19.07 -15.57 -21.80
CA VAL A 195 -18.80 -16.99 -21.98
C VAL A 195 -20.06 -17.77 -21.60
N GLN A 196 -20.54 -18.62 -22.50
CA GLN A 196 -21.68 -19.51 -22.25
C GLN A 196 -21.29 -20.95 -22.55
N TRP A 197 -21.84 -21.87 -21.77
CA TRP A 197 -21.55 -23.28 -21.89
C TRP A 197 -22.75 -24.13 -21.48
N THR A 198 -22.72 -25.39 -21.88
CA THR A 198 -23.52 -26.47 -21.31
C THR A 198 -22.60 -27.40 -20.53
N ALA A 199 -23.02 -27.85 -19.36
CA ALA A 199 -22.37 -28.93 -18.64
C ALA A 199 -23.42 -29.77 -17.93
N THR A 200 -23.43 -31.08 -18.15
CA THR A 200 -24.39 -31.99 -17.51
C THR A 200 -23.69 -33.25 -17.06
N ASP A 201 -24.05 -33.70 -15.88
CA ASP A 201 -23.70 -35.01 -15.36
C ASP A 201 -24.83 -35.57 -14.50
N SER A 202 -24.87 -36.90 -14.31
CA SER A 202 -25.89 -37.56 -13.50
C SER A 202 -25.78 -37.24 -12.02
N SER A 203 -24.57 -37.03 -11.52
CA SER A 203 -24.29 -36.56 -10.16
C SER A 203 -24.44 -35.05 -10.01
N GLY A 204 -24.51 -34.30 -11.12
CA GLY A 204 -24.52 -32.83 -11.14
C GLY A 204 -23.13 -32.23 -11.32
N ILE A 205 -23.06 -30.91 -11.50
CA ILE A 205 -21.79 -30.20 -11.73
C ILE A 205 -21.37 -29.45 -10.46
N ALA A 206 -20.20 -29.79 -9.93
CA ALA A 206 -19.61 -29.17 -8.75
C ALA A 206 -18.91 -27.84 -9.07
N ARG A 207 -18.12 -27.81 -10.15
CA ARG A 207 -17.26 -26.69 -10.50
C ARG A 207 -17.18 -26.47 -12.01
N ILE A 208 -17.12 -25.22 -12.41
CA ILE A 208 -16.76 -24.75 -13.74
C ILE A 208 -15.55 -23.83 -13.64
N ASP A 209 -14.55 -24.07 -14.49
CA ASP A 209 -13.46 -23.13 -14.75
C ASP A 209 -13.50 -22.67 -16.20
N ILE A 210 -13.12 -21.41 -16.42
CA ILE A 210 -13.04 -20.77 -17.73
C ILE A 210 -11.59 -20.37 -17.95
N LEU A 211 -10.99 -20.88 -19.02
CA LEU A 211 -9.61 -20.61 -19.40
C LEU A 211 -9.53 -20.00 -20.79
N LEU A 212 -8.51 -19.17 -21.02
CA LEU A 212 -8.17 -18.55 -22.29
C LEU A 212 -6.84 -19.09 -22.81
N SER A 213 -6.81 -19.47 -24.06
CA SER A 213 -5.59 -19.66 -24.84
C SER A 213 -5.42 -18.47 -25.78
N ASP A 214 -4.19 -18.00 -25.97
CA ASP A 214 -3.81 -17.03 -27.00
C ASP A 214 -2.95 -17.64 -28.13
N ASP A 215 -2.77 -18.97 -28.12
CA ASP A 215 -1.87 -19.75 -28.97
C ASP A 215 -2.53 -20.98 -29.64
N ASN A 216 -3.82 -20.88 -29.96
CA ASN A 216 -4.63 -21.93 -30.60
C ASN A 216 -4.68 -23.25 -29.80
N GLY A 217 -4.77 -23.12 -28.48
CA GLY A 217 -5.00 -24.21 -27.55
C GLY A 217 -3.77 -25.02 -27.16
N ALA A 218 -2.56 -24.53 -27.44
CA ALA A 218 -1.34 -25.17 -26.98
C ALA A 218 -1.13 -24.93 -25.48
N THR A 219 -1.46 -23.73 -24.98
CA THR A 219 -1.48 -23.38 -23.56
C THR A 219 -2.80 -22.69 -23.20
N TYR A 220 -3.22 -22.83 -21.93
CA TYR A 220 -4.44 -22.23 -21.39
C TYR A 220 -4.15 -21.59 -20.03
N HIS A 221 -4.61 -20.37 -19.85
CA HIS A 221 -4.50 -19.60 -18.62
C HIS A 221 -5.89 -19.38 -18.00
N PRO A 222 -6.07 -19.57 -16.69
CA PRO A 222 -7.36 -19.34 -16.06
C PRO A 222 -7.81 -17.88 -16.20
N LEU A 223 -9.09 -17.68 -16.52
CA LEU A 223 -9.78 -16.39 -16.39
C LEU A 223 -10.68 -16.39 -15.14
N VAL A 224 -11.31 -17.54 -14.87
CA VAL A 224 -12.16 -17.74 -13.70
C VAL A 224 -12.05 -19.19 -13.27
N GLU A 225 -11.93 -19.42 -11.97
CA GLU A 225 -11.97 -20.75 -11.36
C GLU A 225 -13.10 -20.84 -10.34
N GLY A 226 -13.59 -22.05 -10.08
CA GLY A 226 -14.48 -22.26 -8.93
C GLY A 226 -15.94 -21.85 -9.15
N LEU A 227 -16.41 -21.66 -10.39
CA LEU A 227 -17.80 -21.26 -10.63
C LEU A 227 -18.76 -22.41 -10.33
N SER A 228 -19.73 -22.18 -9.45
CA SER A 228 -20.85 -23.10 -9.24
C SER A 228 -21.82 -23.07 -10.43
N GLN A 229 -22.42 -24.21 -10.77
CA GLN A 229 -23.47 -24.30 -11.79
C GLN A 229 -24.72 -25.02 -11.26
N SER A 230 -25.89 -24.45 -11.52
CA SER A 230 -27.19 -25.12 -11.36
C SER A 230 -27.82 -25.41 -12.72
N GLY A 231 -28.33 -26.63 -12.94
CA GLY A 231 -28.94 -27.03 -14.21
C GLY A 231 -27.90 -27.45 -15.26
N GLY A 232 -28.28 -27.47 -16.54
CA GLY A 232 -27.47 -28.05 -17.63
C GLY A 232 -26.50 -27.10 -18.35
N GLY A 233 -26.31 -25.89 -17.85
CA GLY A 233 -25.40 -24.91 -18.45
C GLY A 233 -25.35 -23.60 -17.68
N GLY A 234 -24.46 -22.71 -18.11
CA GLY A 234 -24.18 -21.45 -17.45
C GLY A 234 -23.75 -20.34 -18.41
N SER A 235 -23.70 -19.13 -17.86
CA SER A 235 -23.23 -17.93 -18.55
C SER A 235 -22.47 -17.06 -17.55
N ARG A 236 -21.30 -16.57 -17.94
CA ARG A 236 -20.47 -15.68 -17.11
C ARG A 236 -19.89 -14.55 -17.97
N LEU A 237 -19.93 -13.34 -17.43
CA LEU A 237 -19.16 -12.22 -17.96
C LEU A 237 -17.70 -12.39 -17.52
N VAL A 238 -16.76 -12.39 -18.45
CA VAL A 238 -15.32 -12.49 -18.18
C VAL A 238 -14.59 -11.37 -18.92
N TYR A 239 -13.60 -10.77 -18.28
CA TYR A 239 -12.75 -9.77 -18.93
C TYR A 239 -11.61 -10.47 -19.68
N ILE A 240 -11.41 -10.10 -20.94
CA ILE A 240 -10.34 -10.65 -21.76
C ILE A 240 -9.07 -9.82 -21.54
N PRO A 241 -7.94 -10.39 -21.11
CA PRO A 241 -6.69 -9.66 -20.98
C PRO A 241 -6.29 -9.01 -22.31
N ASN A 242 -5.68 -7.82 -22.27
CA ASN A 242 -5.13 -7.20 -23.47
C ASN A 242 -3.86 -7.92 -23.95
N ARG A 243 -4.06 -9.09 -24.55
CA ARG A 243 -3.04 -9.91 -25.21
C ARG A 243 -3.47 -10.14 -26.67
N PRO A 244 -3.20 -9.18 -27.58
CA PRO A 244 -3.67 -9.27 -28.96
C PRO A 244 -3.19 -10.56 -29.64
N THR A 245 -4.11 -11.26 -30.31
CA THR A 245 -3.86 -12.52 -31.02
C THR A 245 -4.99 -12.81 -32.01
N ALA A 246 -4.69 -13.54 -33.08
CA ALA A 246 -5.71 -14.10 -33.97
C ALA A 246 -6.07 -15.56 -33.63
N GLN A 247 -5.50 -16.10 -32.55
CA GLN A 247 -5.50 -17.52 -32.21
C GLN A 247 -6.20 -17.81 -30.87
N ALA A 248 -7.07 -16.91 -30.41
CA ALA A 248 -7.69 -17.05 -29.10
C ALA A 248 -8.72 -18.19 -29.08
N SER A 249 -8.79 -18.92 -27.96
CA SER A 249 -9.76 -20.00 -27.75
C SER A 249 -10.16 -20.05 -26.27
N ILE A 250 -11.46 -20.22 -25.99
CA ILE A 250 -11.95 -20.44 -24.62
C ILE A 250 -12.07 -21.94 -24.37
N ARG A 251 -11.62 -22.39 -23.20
CA ARG A 251 -11.89 -23.72 -22.66
C ARG A 251 -12.76 -23.60 -21.43
N VAL A 252 -13.79 -24.43 -21.37
CA VAL A 252 -14.59 -24.63 -20.17
C VAL A 252 -14.32 -26.02 -19.65
N THR A 253 -13.88 -26.10 -18.39
CA THR A 253 -13.65 -27.35 -17.67
C THR A 253 -14.73 -27.52 -16.63
N ALA A 254 -15.46 -28.63 -16.66
CA ALA A 254 -16.43 -28.99 -15.65
C ALA A 254 -15.92 -30.14 -14.79
N VAL A 255 -16.16 -30.05 -13.49
CA VAL A 255 -15.96 -31.13 -12.52
C VAL A 255 -17.30 -31.48 -11.92
N ASP A 256 -17.65 -32.77 -11.92
CA ASP A 256 -18.89 -33.27 -11.34
C ASP A 256 -18.79 -33.44 -9.81
N ASN A 257 -19.89 -33.85 -9.16
CA ASN A 257 -19.92 -34.03 -7.70
C ASN A 257 -19.14 -35.28 -7.22
N ALA A 258 -18.73 -36.17 -8.13
CA ALA A 258 -17.84 -37.29 -7.82
C ALA A 258 -16.35 -36.99 -8.10
N GLY A 259 -16.03 -35.80 -8.61
CA GLY A 259 -14.68 -35.36 -8.93
C GLY A 259 -14.20 -35.74 -10.33
N ASN A 260 -15.04 -36.34 -11.18
CA ASN A 260 -14.66 -36.57 -12.57
C ASN A 260 -14.65 -35.25 -13.34
N THR A 261 -13.71 -35.11 -14.28
CA THR A 261 -13.46 -33.87 -15.02
C THR A 261 -13.63 -34.08 -16.51
N ALA A 262 -14.26 -33.12 -17.19
CA ALA A 262 -14.25 -33.02 -18.65
C ALA A 262 -14.14 -31.56 -19.08
N SER A 263 -13.64 -31.32 -20.29
CA SER A 263 -13.52 -29.99 -20.85
C SER A 263 -14.00 -29.96 -22.30
N ASP A 264 -14.51 -28.81 -22.72
CA ASP A 264 -14.69 -28.48 -24.13
C ASP A 264 -14.02 -27.14 -24.44
N SER A 265 -13.65 -26.93 -25.70
CA SER A 265 -13.02 -25.69 -26.16
C SER A 265 -13.77 -25.11 -27.35
N SER A 266 -13.59 -23.81 -27.61
CA SER A 266 -14.16 -23.15 -28.80
C SER A 266 -13.86 -23.96 -30.07
N ASN A 267 -14.89 -24.20 -30.90
CA ASN A 267 -14.82 -24.97 -32.15
C ASN A 267 -13.87 -24.38 -33.19
N ALA A 268 -13.66 -23.06 -33.13
CA ALA A 268 -12.64 -22.36 -33.90
C ALA A 268 -12.07 -21.21 -33.09
N VAL A 269 -10.94 -20.67 -33.52
CA VAL A 269 -10.31 -19.51 -32.90
C VAL A 269 -11.13 -18.24 -33.10
N PHE A 270 -11.01 -17.31 -32.17
CA PHE A 270 -11.46 -15.94 -32.28
C PHE A 270 -10.25 -14.99 -32.14
N SER A 271 -10.43 -13.71 -32.46
CA SER A 271 -9.36 -12.71 -32.35
C SER A 271 -9.51 -11.86 -31.09
N VAL A 272 -8.41 -11.51 -30.45
CA VAL A 272 -8.33 -10.46 -29.42
C VAL A 272 -7.57 -9.29 -30.01
N VAL A 273 -8.14 -8.09 -29.93
CA VAL A 273 -7.50 -6.84 -30.35
C VAL A 273 -7.31 -5.91 -29.16
N SER A 274 -6.33 -5.01 -29.22
CA SER A 274 -6.13 -4.02 -28.17
C SER A 274 -7.33 -3.08 -28.04
N PRO A 275 -7.65 -2.61 -26.82
CA PRO A 275 -8.59 -1.51 -26.64
C PRO A 275 -8.08 -0.25 -27.34
N ALA A 276 -9.01 0.61 -27.77
CA ALA A 276 -8.66 1.92 -28.27
C ALA A 276 -8.35 2.86 -27.10
N GLY A 277 -7.37 3.77 -27.28
CA GLY A 277 -6.91 4.68 -26.24
C GLY A 277 -5.45 4.41 -25.89
N GLY A 278 -4.95 5.09 -24.87
CA GLY A 278 -3.52 5.12 -24.56
C GLY A 278 -2.79 6.18 -25.36
N THR A 279 -1.88 6.92 -24.72
CA THR A 279 -0.86 7.71 -25.43
C THR A 279 0.09 6.77 -26.20
N VAL A 280 0.46 5.65 -25.57
CA VAL A 280 1.24 4.56 -26.16
C VAL A 280 0.39 3.29 -26.17
N PRO A 281 0.28 2.55 -27.28
CA PRO A 281 -0.58 1.38 -27.37
C PRO A 281 0.11 0.13 -26.78
N THR A 282 0.45 0.18 -25.49
CA THR A 282 0.95 -0.97 -24.74
C THR A 282 -0.13 -2.03 -24.53
N THR A 283 0.32 -3.20 -24.12
CA THR A 283 -0.46 -4.40 -23.84
C THR A 283 0.01 -5.01 -22.53
N LEU A 284 -0.72 -6.01 -22.02
CA LEU A 284 -0.30 -6.71 -20.81
C LEU A 284 1.09 -7.39 -20.98
N ARG A 285 1.48 -7.76 -22.21
CA ARG A 285 2.79 -8.35 -22.50
C ARG A 285 3.96 -7.41 -22.18
N ASP A 286 3.76 -6.10 -22.28
CA ASP A 286 4.80 -5.09 -22.00
C ASP A 286 5.14 -5.00 -20.49
N PHE A 287 4.25 -5.52 -19.64
CA PHE A 287 4.37 -5.51 -18.18
C PHE A 287 4.46 -6.92 -17.58
N ASP A 288 4.64 -7.96 -18.41
CA ASP A 288 4.84 -9.33 -17.95
C ASP A 288 6.14 -9.44 -17.13
N LEU A 289 6.03 -10.08 -15.97
CA LEU A 289 7.12 -10.24 -14.99
C LEU A 289 7.11 -11.66 -14.40
N PRO A 290 8.27 -12.23 -14.03
CA PRO A 290 8.36 -13.54 -13.39
C PRO A 290 7.82 -13.54 -11.95
N GLY A 291 7.75 -14.74 -11.36
CA GLY A 291 7.21 -14.98 -10.01
C GLY A 291 5.89 -15.75 -10.05
N THR A 292 5.17 -15.72 -8.93
CA THR A 292 3.80 -16.24 -8.86
C THR A 292 2.87 -15.36 -9.70
N LEU A 293 2.10 -15.97 -10.60
CA LEU A 293 1.11 -15.30 -11.45
C LEU A 293 -0.31 -15.44 -10.86
N PRO A 294 -1.30 -14.70 -11.38
CA PRO A 294 -2.69 -14.91 -10.99
C PRO A 294 -3.12 -16.37 -11.14
N PHE A 295 -3.83 -16.89 -10.15
CA PHE A 295 -4.29 -18.29 -10.00
C PHE A 295 -3.20 -19.35 -9.72
N ASP A 296 -1.92 -18.97 -9.57
CA ASP A 296 -0.85 -19.93 -9.23
C ASP A 296 -0.83 -20.35 -7.75
N ALA A 297 -1.56 -19.65 -6.88
CA ALA A 297 -1.56 -19.87 -5.44
C ALA A 297 -2.96 -19.82 -4.84
N GLU A 298 -3.19 -20.57 -3.76
CA GLU A 298 -4.41 -20.43 -2.97
C GLU A 298 -4.59 -19.00 -2.48
N ALA A 299 -5.86 -18.59 -2.39
CA ALA A 299 -6.32 -17.32 -1.88
C ALA A 299 -5.51 -16.78 -0.69
N ILE A 300 -5.17 -15.50 -0.75
CA ILE A 300 -4.63 -14.78 0.40
C ILE A 300 -5.72 -14.67 1.47
N ASN A 301 -5.39 -15.12 2.69
CA ASN A 301 -6.29 -15.06 3.84
C ASN A 301 -6.48 -13.62 4.31
N ALA A 302 -7.69 -13.30 4.76
CA ALA A 302 -7.97 -12.01 5.37
C ALA A 302 -7.14 -11.80 6.65
N PRO A 303 -6.64 -10.58 6.93
CA PRO A 303 -5.89 -10.28 8.16
C PRO A 303 -6.64 -10.65 9.45
N SER A 304 -7.97 -10.64 9.44
CA SER A 304 -8.82 -11.07 10.57
C SER A 304 -8.60 -12.53 10.97
N ALA A 305 -8.18 -13.40 10.04
CA ALA A 305 -7.80 -14.78 10.35
C ALA A 305 -6.55 -14.86 11.24
N CYS A 306 -5.65 -13.88 11.11
CA CYS A 306 -4.42 -13.77 11.93
C CYS A 306 -4.69 -13.05 13.26
N ALA A 307 -5.57 -12.04 13.23
CA ALA A 307 -5.86 -11.16 14.37
C ALA A 307 -6.41 -11.88 15.60
N ALA A 308 -7.02 -13.06 15.45
CA ALA A 308 -7.52 -13.87 16.56
C ALA A 308 -6.41 -14.27 17.56
N CYS A 309 -5.18 -14.47 17.08
CA CYS A 309 -4.02 -14.81 17.91
C CYS A 309 -2.96 -13.69 17.93
N HIS A 310 -2.85 -12.93 16.85
CA HIS A 310 -1.82 -11.89 16.66
C HIS A 310 -2.35 -10.45 16.86
N GLY A 311 -3.51 -10.30 17.51
CA GLY A 311 -4.10 -9.00 17.84
C GLY A 311 -4.94 -9.02 19.12
N ASN A 312 -5.36 -7.83 19.56
CA ASN A 312 -6.20 -7.54 20.73
C ASN A 312 -5.69 -8.04 22.08
N TYR A 313 -4.38 -8.25 22.25
CA TYR A 313 -3.76 -8.63 23.52
C TYR A 313 -2.82 -7.55 24.08
N ASP A 314 -2.12 -6.79 23.23
CA ASP A 314 -1.26 -5.69 23.64
C ASP A 314 -0.90 -4.81 22.41
N ALA A 315 -1.61 -3.70 22.25
CA ALA A 315 -1.44 -2.77 21.12
C ALA A 315 0.00 -2.21 20.99
N ALA A 316 0.81 -2.22 22.05
CA ALA A 316 2.18 -1.72 22.00
C ALA A 316 3.15 -2.70 21.33
N VAL A 317 2.82 -3.99 21.26
CA VAL A 317 3.72 -5.04 20.75
C VAL A 317 3.09 -5.91 19.67
N GLU A 318 1.77 -6.01 19.64
CA GLU A 318 1.10 -7.00 18.79
C GLU A 318 1.21 -6.66 17.30
N PRO A 319 1.37 -7.68 16.42
CA PRO A 319 1.52 -7.45 14.99
C PRO A 319 0.31 -6.75 14.35
N HIS A 320 -0.92 -7.17 14.67
CA HIS A 320 -2.11 -6.74 13.93
C HIS A 320 -2.37 -5.24 14.04
N PHE A 321 -2.42 -4.69 15.26
CA PHE A 321 -2.65 -3.26 15.48
C PHE A 321 -1.55 -2.40 14.85
N ASN A 322 -0.28 -2.80 14.99
CA ASN A 322 0.84 -2.04 14.44
C ASN A 322 0.83 -2.04 12.90
N TRP A 323 0.56 -3.19 12.28
CA TRP A 323 0.40 -3.31 10.83
C TRP A 323 -0.77 -2.48 10.30
N GLN A 324 -1.93 -2.50 10.96
CA GLN A 324 -3.14 -1.76 10.54
C GLN A 324 -2.89 -0.26 10.41
N GLY A 325 -2.01 0.30 11.23
CA GLY A 325 -1.64 1.72 11.20
C GLY A 325 -0.64 2.10 10.10
N SER A 326 -0.04 1.12 9.42
CA SER A 326 0.97 1.34 8.39
C SER A 326 0.34 1.55 7.00
N MET A 327 1.08 2.20 6.09
CA MET A 327 0.66 2.28 4.69
C MET A 327 0.69 0.92 3.98
N MET A 328 1.34 -0.13 4.52
CA MET A 328 1.24 -1.48 3.95
C MET A 328 -0.20 -2.01 4.04
N ALA A 329 -0.86 -1.86 5.19
CA ALA A 329 -2.27 -2.24 5.35
C ALA A 329 -3.23 -1.37 4.53
N GLN A 330 -2.79 -0.14 4.21
CA GLN A 330 -3.60 0.87 3.52
C GLN A 330 -3.19 1.10 2.07
N ALA A 331 -2.30 0.28 1.51
CA ALA A 331 -1.76 0.45 0.16
C ALA A 331 -2.85 0.45 -0.93
N SER A 332 -3.96 -0.24 -0.67
CA SER A 332 -5.15 -0.31 -1.52
C SER A 332 -6.19 0.80 -1.26
N ARG A 333 -6.01 1.59 -0.21
CA ARG A 333 -6.90 2.67 0.25
C ARG A 333 -6.18 4.02 0.15
N ASP A 334 -5.69 4.32 -1.04
CA ASP A 334 -4.88 5.51 -1.28
C ASP A 334 -5.34 6.19 -2.57
N LEU A 335 -5.98 7.36 -2.42
CA LEU A 335 -6.50 8.12 -3.54
C LEU A 335 -5.41 8.77 -4.39
N LEU A 336 -4.21 9.00 -3.82
CA LEU A 336 -3.04 9.45 -4.59
C LEU A 336 -2.58 8.34 -5.54
N PHE A 337 -2.51 7.11 -5.04
CA PHE A 337 -2.26 5.92 -5.85
C PHE A 337 -3.33 5.73 -6.93
N GLU A 338 -4.63 5.79 -6.59
CA GLU A 338 -5.71 5.60 -7.57
C GLU A 338 -5.68 6.65 -8.70
N ALA A 339 -5.35 7.91 -8.37
CA ALA A 339 -5.20 8.97 -9.34
C ALA A 339 -3.98 8.76 -10.24
N CYS A 340 -2.83 8.38 -9.67
CA CYS A 340 -1.63 8.07 -10.44
C CYS A 340 -1.82 6.85 -11.36
N MET A 341 -2.39 5.76 -10.85
CA MET A 341 -2.71 4.57 -11.65
C MET A 341 -3.69 4.88 -12.78
N THR A 342 -4.59 5.84 -12.58
CA THR A 342 -5.46 6.31 -13.67
C THR A 342 -4.64 6.95 -14.78
N ILE A 343 -3.76 7.91 -14.46
CA ILE A 343 -2.88 8.53 -15.46
C ILE A 343 -1.98 7.48 -16.13
N GLY A 344 -1.40 6.55 -15.35
CA GLY A 344 -0.60 5.46 -15.90
C GLY A 344 -1.35 4.63 -16.95
N ASN A 345 -2.58 4.20 -16.68
CA ASN A 345 -3.38 3.47 -17.67
C ASN A 345 -3.85 4.34 -18.84
N GLN A 346 -3.98 5.66 -18.67
CA GLN A 346 -4.26 6.60 -19.77
C GLN A 346 -3.05 6.76 -20.69
N ASP A 347 -1.85 6.81 -20.12
CA ASP A 347 -0.60 7.01 -20.84
C ASP A 347 -0.17 5.74 -21.55
N ALA A 348 -0.15 4.63 -20.82
CA ALA A 348 0.22 3.30 -21.28
C ALA A 348 -0.79 2.28 -20.73
N PRO A 349 -1.81 1.87 -21.52
CA PRO A 349 -2.75 0.85 -21.11
C PRO A 349 -2.06 -0.41 -20.59
N ASP A 350 -2.67 -1.06 -19.60
CA ASP A 350 -2.15 -2.25 -18.91
C ASP A 350 -0.97 -2.02 -17.96
N SER A 351 -0.38 -0.82 -17.92
CA SER A 351 0.66 -0.48 -16.92
C SER A 351 0.17 -0.60 -15.48
N GLY A 352 -1.14 -0.44 -15.25
CA GLY A 352 -1.76 -0.63 -13.95
C GLY A 352 -1.59 -2.03 -13.37
N ASP A 353 -1.28 -3.06 -14.18
CA ASP A 353 -1.04 -4.41 -13.64
C ASP A 353 0.15 -4.42 -12.66
N LEU A 354 1.23 -3.70 -13.00
CA LEU A 354 2.38 -3.51 -12.11
C LEU A 354 1.97 -2.85 -10.79
N CYS A 355 1.09 -1.84 -10.86
CA CYS A 355 0.62 -1.10 -9.70
C CYS A 355 -0.23 -2.00 -8.78
N LEU A 356 -1.18 -2.74 -9.37
CA LEU A 356 -2.09 -3.64 -8.66
C LEU A 356 -1.35 -4.82 -8.02
N ARG A 357 -0.27 -5.31 -8.65
CA ARG A 357 0.56 -6.40 -8.11
C ARG A 357 1.11 -6.07 -6.72
N CYS A 358 1.51 -4.81 -6.49
CA CYS A 358 2.07 -4.34 -5.21
C CYS A 358 1.00 -3.80 -4.26
N HIS A 359 0.02 -3.04 -4.76
CA HIS A 359 -0.95 -2.32 -3.92
C HIS A 359 -2.20 -3.15 -3.57
N LEU A 360 -2.61 -4.10 -4.43
CA LEU A 360 -3.76 -4.98 -4.25
C LEU A 360 -3.42 -6.46 -4.52
N PRO A 361 -2.38 -7.02 -3.88
CA PRO A 361 -1.85 -8.35 -4.19
C PRO A 361 -2.87 -9.48 -4.01
N SER A 362 -3.79 -9.38 -3.05
CA SER A 362 -4.86 -10.39 -2.88
C SER A 362 -5.75 -10.49 -4.12
N GLY A 363 -6.18 -9.36 -4.67
CA GLY A 363 -7.04 -9.32 -5.84
C GLY A 363 -6.27 -9.65 -7.11
N TRP A 364 -5.02 -9.18 -7.23
CA TRP A 364 -4.13 -9.50 -8.34
C TRP A 364 -3.88 -11.01 -8.45
N LEU A 365 -3.49 -11.67 -7.36
CA LEU A 365 -3.30 -13.14 -7.32
C LEU A 365 -4.58 -13.93 -7.63
N ARG A 366 -5.76 -13.33 -7.45
CA ARG A 366 -7.07 -13.90 -7.79
C ARG A 366 -7.54 -13.59 -9.21
N GLY A 367 -6.69 -13.00 -10.03
CA GLY A 367 -7.00 -12.64 -11.43
C GLY A 367 -7.98 -11.48 -11.58
N ARG A 368 -8.16 -10.65 -10.54
CA ARG A 368 -9.02 -9.46 -10.58
C ARG A 368 -8.27 -8.19 -11.01
N SER A 369 -7.05 -8.33 -11.53
CA SER A 369 -6.29 -7.23 -12.12
C SER A 369 -6.68 -6.93 -13.57
N ILE A 370 -7.66 -7.64 -14.14
CA ILE A 370 -8.16 -7.39 -15.50
C ILE A 370 -9.61 -6.92 -15.42
N PRO A 371 -9.92 -5.67 -15.80
CA PRO A 371 -9.02 -4.64 -16.35
C PRO A 371 -8.02 -4.09 -15.33
N THR A 372 -6.86 -3.63 -15.82
CA THR A 372 -5.75 -3.07 -15.01
C THR A 372 -6.04 -1.73 -14.36
N THR A 373 -7.28 -1.25 -14.48
CA THR A 373 -7.84 -0.12 -13.73
C THR A 373 -8.26 -0.53 -12.31
N GLY A 374 -8.26 -1.82 -11.99
CA GLY A 374 -8.69 -2.34 -10.69
C GLY A 374 -10.21 -2.40 -10.52
N THR A 375 -10.99 -2.26 -11.59
CA THR A 375 -12.47 -2.21 -11.49
C THR A 375 -13.11 -3.52 -11.00
N GLU A 376 -12.41 -4.64 -11.14
CA GLU A 376 -12.86 -5.95 -10.63
C GLU A 376 -12.45 -6.22 -9.18
N MET A 377 -11.71 -5.30 -8.55
CA MET A 377 -11.29 -5.44 -7.16
C MET A 377 -12.50 -5.34 -6.22
N THR A 378 -12.53 -6.22 -5.22
CA THR A 378 -13.60 -6.27 -4.22
C THR A 378 -13.14 -5.68 -2.89
N ILE A 379 -14.08 -5.46 -1.97
CA ILE A 379 -13.76 -4.98 -0.62
C ILE A 379 -12.79 -5.91 0.14
N ASP A 380 -12.84 -7.21 -0.15
CA ASP A 380 -11.96 -8.22 0.45
C ASP A 380 -10.52 -8.14 -0.10
N ASP A 381 -10.34 -7.52 -1.27
CA ASP A 381 -9.01 -7.28 -1.86
C ASP A 381 -8.36 -6.01 -1.31
N MET A 382 -9.13 -5.14 -0.64
CA MET A 382 -8.66 -3.91 -0.05
C MET A 382 -7.96 -4.17 1.30
N GLN A 383 -7.01 -5.11 1.36
CA GLN A 383 -6.24 -5.40 2.58
C GLN A 383 -4.77 -4.98 2.43
N GLY A 384 -4.43 -4.29 1.34
CA GLY A 384 -3.05 -3.90 1.01
C GLY A 384 -2.10 -5.10 1.02
N VAL A 385 -0.87 -4.85 1.48
CA VAL A 385 0.15 -5.87 1.74
C VAL A 385 -0.16 -6.53 3.09
N SER A 386 -0.81 -7.69 3.04
CA SER A 386 -1.39 -8.36 4.22
C SER A 386 -0.42 -9.32 4.92
N CYS A 387 -0.76 -9.73 6.14
CA CYS A 387 0.00 -10.71 6.92
C CYS A 387 0.23 -12.01 6.15
N ASP A 388 -0.81 -12.52 5.50
CA ASP A 388 -0.75 -13.80 4.79
C ASP A 388 0.15 -13.74 3.56
N LEU A 389 0.18 -12.60 2.85
CA LEU A 389 1.11 -12.41 1.73
C LEU A 389 2.56 -12.46 2.21
N CYS A 390 2.94 -11.58 3.14
CA CYS A 390 4.34 -11.49 3.60
C CYS A 390 4.81 -12.81 4.21
N HIS A 391 4.00 -13.44 5.07
CA HIS A 391 4.33 -14.71 5.71
C HIS A 391 4.16 -15.93 4.79
N ARG A 392 3.78 -15.77 3.52
CA ARG A 392 3.83 -16.83 2.51
C ARG A 392 4.91 -16.58 1.46
N LEU A 393 5.66 -15.49 1.55
CA LEU A 393 6.72 -15.22 0.59
C LEU A 393 7.81 -16.30 0.67
N VAL A 394 8.13 -16.86 -0.49
CA VAL A 394 9.25 -17.74 -0.72
C VAL A 394 10.39 -16.88 -1.27
N ASP A 395 11.61 -17.17 -0.83
CA ASP A 395 12.78 -16.52 -1.42
C ASP A 395 12.87 -16.88 -2.91
N PRO A 396 12.77 -15.90 -3.83
CA PRO A 396 12.89 -16.19 -5.26
C PRO A 396 14.30 -16.69 -5.63
N ILE A 397 15.31 -16.40 -4.82
CA ILE A 397 16.69 -16.82 -5.05
C ILE A 397 16.97 -18.06 -4.20
N PRO A 398 17.28 -19.24 -4.79
CA PRO A 398 17.46 -20.47 -4.04
C PRO A 398 18.57 -20.38 -2.98
N ASP A 399 18.20 -20.55 -1.71
CA ASP A 399 19.13 -20.73 -0.58
C ASP A 399 18.82 -22.05 0.16
N PRO A 400 19.79 -22.98 0.32
CA PRO A 400 19.59 -24.21 1.09
C PRO A 400 19.24 -24.02 2.57
N LEU A 401 19.41 -22.82 3.15
CA LEU A 401 18.99 -22.48 4.51
C LEU A 401 17.49 -22.15 4.62
N ASN A 402 16.83 -21.81 3.51
CA ASN A 402 15.38 -21.64 3.46
C ASN A 402 14.65 -23.00 3.50
N PRO A 403 13.33 -23.02 3.78
CA PRO A 403 12.55 -24.25 3.83
C PRO A 403 12.73 -25.13 2.59
N ALA A 404 12.95 -26.43 2.79
CA ALA A 404 13.23 -27.37 1.69
C ALA A 404 12.10 -27.46 0.64
N ILE A 405 10.86 -27.10 1.00
CA ILE A 405 9.71 -27.05 0.08
C ILE A 405 9.88 -25.97 -1.00
N ASP A 406 10.64 -24.90 -0.72
CA ASP A 406 10.80 -23.74 -1.60
C ASP A 406 11.38 -24.14 -2.97
N ALA A 407 12.31 -25.10 -3.01
CA ALA A 407 12.87 -25.62 -4.26
C ALA A 407 11.81 -26.20 -5.20
N SER A 408 10.79 -26.86 -4.65
CA SER A 408 9.69 -27.42 -5.45
C SER A 408 8.69 -26.35 -5.91
N ILE A 409 8.49 -25.32 -5.10
CA ILE A 409 7.64 -24.17 -5.44
C ILE A 409 8.27 -23.39 -6.59
N LEU A 410 9.57 -23.06 -6.48
CA LEU A 410 10.31 -22.37 -7.54
C LEU A 410 10.35 -23.16 -8.85
N ALA A 411 10.52 -24.47 -8.77
CA ALA A 411 10.52 -25.35 -9.95
C ALA A 411 9.15 -25.47 -10.64
N ALA A 412 8.06 -25.13 -9.97
CA ALA A 412 6.69 -25.17 -10.51
C ALA A 412 6.30 -23.88 -11.25
N LEU A 413 7.03 -22.78 -11.06
CA LEU A 413 6.75 -21.50 -11.71
C LEU A 413 6.98 -21.58 -13.23
N ALA A 414 6.14 -20.89 -14.00
CA ALA A 414 6.36 -20.71 -15.44
C ALA A 414 7.68 -19.98 -15.71
N SER A 415 8.02 -19.01 -14.86
CA SER A 415 9.30 -18.32 -14.86
C SER A 415 9.66 -17.87 -13.44
N ALA A 416 10.75 -18.41 -12.89
CA ALA A 416 11.25 -18.03 -11.57
C ALA A 416 12.05 -16.71 -11.67
N PRO A 417 11.85 -15.76 -10.73
CA PRO A 417 12.66 -14.55 -10.70
C PRO A 417 14.13 -14.88 -10.43
N THR A 418 15.04 -14.13 -11.06
CA THR A 418 16.49 -14.25 -10.85
C THR A 418 17.09 -13.06 -10.09
N THR A 419 16.23 -12.15 -9.65
CA THR A 419 16.54 -10.92 -8.92
C THR A 419 15.30 -10.48 -8.14
N PHE A 420 15.48 -9.58 -7.18
CA PHE A 420 14.39 -8.89 -6.49
C PHE A 420 13.95 -7.64 -7.27
N GLY A 421 12.77 -7.11 -6.94
CA GLY A 421 12.20 -5.89 -7.51
C GLY A 421 10.89 -6.11 -8.24
N ASN A 422 10.23 -5.00 -8.61
CA ASN A 422 9.00 -4.96 -9.44
C ASN A 422 7.83 -5.84 -8.95
N GLY A 423 7.78 -6.15 -7.65
CA GLY A 423 6.78 -7.06 -7.10
C GLY A 423 6.93 -8.49 -7.61
N MET A 424 8.11 -8.91 -8.08
CA MET A 424 8.40 -10.29 -8.55
C MET A 424 8.45 -11.29 -7.38
N TYR A 425 7.43 -11.28 -6.53
CA TYR A 425 7.31 -12.19 -5.40
C TYR A 425 6.98 -13.61 -5.84
N VAL A 426 7.39 -14.57 -5.00
CA VAL A 426 6.94 -15.95 -5.05
C VAL A 426 6.14 -16.20 -3.78
N VAL A 427 4.92 -16.71 -3.92
CA VAL A 427 4.01 -17.04 -2.81
C VAL A 427 3.93 -18.55 -2.70
N ASP A 428 4.04 -19.08 -1.49
CA ASP A 428 3.75 -20.49 -1.23
C ASP A 428 2.30 -20.80 -1.67
N PRO A 429 2.08 -21.74 -2.60
CA PRO A 429 0.76 -22.01 -3.13
C PRO A 429 -0.22 -22.52 -2.07
N GLN A 430 0.27 -23.05 -0.94
CA GLN A 430 -0.56 -23.57 0.14
C GLN A 430 -0.85 -22.51 1.20
N SER A 431 -2.14 -22.24 1.45
CA SER A 431 -2.59 -21.24 2.42
C SER A 431 -2.41 -21.65 3.88
N GLY A 432 -1.98 -22.89 4.19
CA GLY A 432 -1.73 -23.38 5.54
C GLY A 432 -0.31 -23.10 6.09
N ASN A 433 0.64 -22.74 5.22
CA ASN A 433 2.05 -22.56 5.60
C ASN A 433 2.34 -21.09 5.92
N ARG A 434 2.98 -20.82 7.07
CA ARG A 434 3.51 -19.50 7.43
C ARG A 434 5.00 -19.56 7.63
N ARG A 435 5.72 -18.58 7.08
CA ARG A 435 7.17 -18.42 7.21
C ARG A 435 7.49 -17.34 8.22
N GLY A 436 8.60 -17.51 8.91
CA GLY A 436 9.08 -16.50 9.85
C GLY A 436 10.45 -16.83 10.42
N PRO A 437 11.01 -15.93 11.23
CA PRO A 437 12.39 -16.00 11.67
C PRO A 437 12.65 -16.94 12.86
N PHE A 438 11.62 -17.54 13.46
CA PHE A 438 11.71 -18.25 14.74
C PHE A 438 11.36 -19.73 14.65
N ALA A 439 12.22 -20.58 15.21
CA ALA A 439 12.06 -22.04 15.24
C ALA A 439 11.17 -22.55 16.39
N ASP A 440 10.90 -21.72 17.39
CA ASP A 440 10.17 -22.05 18.61
C ASP A 440 8.78 -21.38 18.67
N ALA A 441 8.19 -21.11 17.50
CA ALA A 441 6.85 -20.54 17.39
C ALA A 441 5.80 -21.51 17.93
N VAL A 442 4.86 -20.99 18.73
CA VAL A 442 3.65 -21.72 19.17
C VAL A 442 2.53 -21.31 18.23
N ALA A 443 2.10 -22.22 17.36
CA ALA A 443 1.10 -21.94 16.34
C ALA A 443 0.17 -23.14 16.08
N PRO A 444 -1.13 -22.90 15.82
CA PRO A 444 -2.07 -23.92 15.38
C PRO A 444 -1.97 -24.21 13.86
N HIS A 445 -1.06 -23.54 13.15
CA HIS A 445 -0.78 -23.70 11.72
C HIS A 445 0.70 -24.06 11.49
N THR A 446 1.03 -24.55 10.29
CA THR A 446 2.41 -24.89 9.94
C THR A 446 3.29 -23.64 10.01
N ALA A 447 4.36 -23.71 10.79
CA ALA A 447 5.37 -22.67 10.91
C ALA A 447 6.69 -23.16 10.30
N LEU A 448 7.17 -22.46 9.28
CA LEU A 448 8.41 -22.74 8.57
C LEU A 448 9.45 -21.66 8.91
N VAL A 449 10.63 -22.08 9.34
CA VAL A 449 11.73 -21.14 9.62
C VAL A 449 12.33 -20.68 8.31
N SER A 450 12.37 -19.36 8.08
CA SER A 450 12.88 -18.77 6.84
C SER A 450 13.87 -17.65 7.14
N PRO A 451 15.16 -17.83 6.81
CA PRO A 451 16.17 -16.77 6.82
C PRO A 451 15.78 -15.55 5.97
N PHE A 452 15.11 -15.75 4.84
CA PHE A 452 14.62 -14.66 3.97
C PHE A 452 13.77 -13.62 4.73
N HIS A 453 13.02 -14.04 5.76
CA HIS A 453 12.23 -13.14 6.60
C HIS A 453 13.05 -12.25 7.55
N ARG A 454 14.38 -12.42 7.60
CA ARG A 454 15.35 -11.56 8.29
C ARG A 454 16.17 -10.71 7.33
N GLU A 455 15.97 -10.85 6.02
CA GLU A 455 16.80 -10.21 5.00
C GLU A 455 16.08 -9.02 4.38
N ALA A 456 16.81 -7.94 4.13
CA ALA A 456 16.30 -6.76 3.42
C ALA A 456 15.75 -7.11 2.02
N ALA A 457 16.21 -8.20 1.42
CA ALA A 457 15.76 -8.71 0.13
C ALA A 457 14.23 -8.99 0.09
N LEU A 458 13.62 -9.37 1.22
CA LEU A 458 12.17 -9.50 1.35
C LEU A 458 11.46 -8.18 1.04
N CYS A 459 11.99 -7.06 1.55
CA CYS A 459 11.48 -5.73 1.25
C CYS A 459 11.83 -5.32 -0.18
N GLY A 460 13.03 -5.69 -0.65
CA GLY A 460 13.52 -5.44 -2.00
C GLY A 460 12.66 -6.05 -3.10
N THR A 461 11.87 -7.08 -2.82
CA THR A 461 10.88 -7.62 -3.76
C THR A 461 9.89 -6.55 -4.26
N CYS A 462 9.49 -5.61 -3.39
CA CYS A 462 8.57 -4.53 -3.75
C CYS A 462 9.22 -3.14 -3.79
N HIS A 463 10.35 -2.93 -3.09
CA HIS A 463 10.99 -1.62 -2.92
C HIS A 463 12.24 -1.40 -3.81
N ASP A 464 12.32 -2.09 -4.94
CA ASP A 464 13.19 -1.76 -6.07
C ASP A 464 12.36 -1.76 -7.34
N VAL A 465 11.94 -0.59 -7.80
CA VAL A 465 10.86 -0.44 -8.79
C VAL A 465 11.39 0.18 -10.06
N SER A 466 11.07 -0.44 -11.18
CA SER A 466 11.44 -0.03 -12.52
C SER A 466 10.28 -0.21 -13.49
N ASN A 467 10.31 0.56 -14.57
CA ASN A 467 9.39 0.38 -15.67
C ASN A 467 9.90 -0.71 -16.63
N PRO A 468 9.23 -1.88 -16.74
CA PRO A 468 9.67 -2.95 -17.64
C PRO A 468 9.48 -2.61 -19.13
N ALA A 469 8.77 -1.53 -19.47
CA ALA A 469 8.62 -1.09 -20.86
C ALA A 469 9.90 -0.43 -21.43
N PHE A 470 10.92 -0.18 -20.61
CA PHE A 470 12.17 0.45 -21.01
C PHE A 470 13.39 -0.34 -20.51
N THR A 471 14.33 -0.62 -21.40
CA THR A 471 15.57 -1.34 -21.08
C THR A 471 16.78 -0.45 -21.34
N ARG A 472 17.76 -0.47 -20.42
CA ARG A 472 19.01 0.27 -20.54
C ARG A 472 19.81 -0.18 -21.76
N ASP A 473 20.24 0.76 -22.58
CA ASP A 473 21.12 0.53 -23.72
C ASP A 473 22.62 0.64 -23.35
N GLU A 474 23.50 0.45 -24.34
CA GLU A 474 24.96 0.52 -24.15
C GLU A 474 25.48 1.93 -23.78
N ASN A 475 24.65 2.96 -23.92
CA ASN A 475 24.98 4.36 -23.65
C ASN A 475 24.30 4.89 -22.38
N ASP A 476 23.76 4.01 -21.55
CA ASP A 476 23.03 4.33 -20.32
C ASP A 476 21.75 5.15 -20.54
N ASN A 477 21.17 5.10 -21.75
CA ASN A 477 19.83 5.60 -22.01
C ASN A 477 18.81 4.49 -21.82
N TYR A 478 17.54 4.86 -21.68
CA TYR A 478 16.42 3.92 -21.55
C TYR A 478 15.45 4.12 -22.72
N PRO A 479 15.76 3.61 -23.92
CA PRO A 479 14.81 3.59 -25.02
C PRO A 479 13.62 2.66 -24.73
N PRO A 480 12.43 2.92 -25.30
CA PRO A 480 11.30 2.02 -25.16
C PRO A 480 11.58 0.68 -25.84
N ASN A 481 11.08 -0.39 -25.22
CA ASN A 481 11.11 -1.74 -25.78
C ASN A 481 10.18 -1.86 -26.98
N ALA A 482 10.29 -2.97 -27.72
CA ALA A 482 9.30 -3.31 -28.74
C ALA A 482 7.94 -3.55 -28.08
N LEU A 483 6.90 -2.84 -28.54
CA LEU A 483 5.56 -2.99 -28.00
C LEU A 483 5.01 -4.40 -28.18
N ASN A 484 4.10 -4.79 -27.28
CA ASN A 484 3.47 -6.11 -27.25
C ASN A 484 4.48 -7.25 -27.07
N THR A 485 5.59 -6.98 -26.37
CA THR A 485 6.57 -7.99 -25.98
C THR A 485 7.07 -7.75 -24.55
N PRO A 486 7.34 -8.81 -23.77
CA PRO A 486 7.95 -8.66 -22.46
C PRO A 486 9.38 -8.14 -22.55
N ALA A 487 9.84 -7.53 -21.46
CA ALA A 487 11.25 -7.22 -21.27
C ALA A 487 12.11 -8.49 -21.42
N SER A 488 13.29 -8.35 -22.01
CA SER A 488 14.24 -9.46 -22.16
C SER A 488 15.10 -9.70 -20.92
N ASN A 489 15.12 -8.73 -20.00
CA ASN A 489 15.86 -8.75 -18.75
C ASN A 489 15.03 -8.06 -17.67
N PHE A 490 14.76 -8.77 -16.56
CA PHE A 490 13.89 -8.30 -15.48
C PHE A 490 14.65 -7.69 -14.30
N SER A 491 15.97 -7.56 -14.38
CA SER A 491 16.75 -6.89 -13.35
C SER A 491 16.34 -5.42 -13.23
N ALA A 492 16.03 -4.99 -12.00
CA ALA A 492 15.79 -3.58 -11.70
C ALA A 492 16.96 -2.69 -12.17
N HIS A 493 18.21 -3.20 -12.19
CA HIS A 493 19.39 -2.45 -12.63
C HIS A 493 19.51 -2.31 -14.15
N SER A 494 18.71 -3.06 -14.91
CA SER A 494 18.67 -3.03 -16.38
C SER A 494 17.42 -2.33 -16.93
N LEU A 495 16.42 -2.09 -16.09
CA LEU A 495 15.17 -1.44 -16.46
C LEU A 495 15.15 0.03 -16.00
N MET A 496 14.30 0.87 -16.60
CA MET A 496 14.24 2.30 -16.26
C MET A 496 13.94 2.50 -14.76
N PRO A 497 14.79 3.22 -14.00
CA PRO A 497 14.55 3.50 -12.59
C PRO A 497 13.29 4.31 -12.33
N ILE A 498 12.49 3.81 -11.38
CA ILE A 498 11.41 4.58 -10.75
C ILE A 498 11.77 4.81 -9.28
N GLU A 499 11.98 3.71 -8.55
CA GLU A 499 12.38 3.73 -7.14
C GLU A 499 13.61 2.83 -6.95
N ARG A 500 14.55 3.27 -6.13
CA ARG A 500 15.81 2.55 -5.86
C ARG A 500 16.07 2.31 -4.39
N THR A 501 15.05 2.37 -3.55
CA THR A 501 15.18 2.28 -2.08
C THR A 501 16.03 1.09 -1.65
N TYR A 502 15.73 -0.11 -2.16
CA TYR A 502 16.51 -1.31 -1.84
C TYR A 502 17.94 -1.24 -2.37
N SER A 503 18.13 -0.83 -3.61
CA SER A 503 19.47 -0.69 -4.22
C SER A 503 20.33 0.38 -3.53
N GLU A 504 19.75 1.52 -3.14
CA GLU A 504 20.41 2.57 -2.37
C GLU A 504 20.90 2.03 -1.03
N TRP A 505 20.09 1.21 -0.35
CA TRP A 505 20.47 0.52 0.89
C TRP A 505 21.52 -0.56 0.66
N LEU A 506 21.37 -1.38 -0.38
CA LEU A 506 22.24 -2.51 -0.70
C LEU A 506 23.69 -2.08 -0.88
N TYR A 507 23.89 -0.89 -1.45
CA TYR A 507 25.21 -0.28 -1.69
C TYR A 507 25.59 0.80 -0.66
N SER A 508 24.96 0.79 0.51
CA SER A 508 25.29 1.65 1.65
C SER A 508 26.13 0.91 2.70
N ALA A 509 26.59 1.63 3.72
CA ALA A 509 27.25 1.07 4.89
C ALA A 509 26.31 0.23 5.79
N TYR A 510 24.99 0.36 5.61
CA TYR A 510 24.01 -0.41 6.39
C TYR A 510 24.01 -1.89 5.99
N ASN A 511 24.28 -2.21 4.72
CA ASN A 511 24.38 -3.59 4.27
C ASN A 511 25.78 -4.18 4.53
N THR A 512 26.17 -4.23 5.81
CA THR A 512 27.41 -4.86 6.28
C THR A 512 27.11 -5.74 7.50
N PRO A 513 27.92 -6.77 7.78
CA PRO A 513 27.73 -7.58 8.99
C PRO A 513 27.75 -6.77 10.29
N GLU A 514 28.51 -5.67 10.32
CA GLU A 514 28.60 -4.76 11.46
C GLU A 514 27.40 -3.81 11.56
N GLY A 515 26.79 -3.45 10.43
CA GLY A 515 25.73 -2.45 10.34
C GLY A 515 26.19 -1.04 10.73
N VAL A 516 25.22 -0.17 11.00
CA VAL A 516 25.45 1.21 11.45
C VAL A 516 24.88 1.38 12.86
N TYR A 517 25.62 2.05 13.74
CA TYR A 517 25.14 2.41 15.07
C TYR A 517 24.00 3.44 14.96
N ALA A 518 22.77 3.01 15.25
CA ALA A 518 21.58 3.84 15.18
C ALA A 518 20.50 3.35 16.17
N PRO A 519 20.76 3.45 17.49
CA PRO A 519 19.87 2.93 18.54
C PRO A 519 18.49 3.58 18.56
N GLN A 520 18.35 4.78 17.99
CA GLN A 520 17.05 5.43 17.81
C GLN A 520 16.12 4.65 16.88
N PHE A 521 16.66 3.83 15.98
CA PHE A 521 15.85 2.99 15.08
C PHE A 521 15.78 1.54 15.54
N GLY A 522 16.88 0.98 16.06
CA GLY A 522 17.02 -0.46 16.33
C GLY A 522 16.17 -1.04 17.46
N GLY A 523 15.56 -0.19 18.30
CA GLY A 523 14.78 -0.64 19.46
C GLY A 523 15.68 -1.27 20.52
N ASN A 524 15.60 -2.58 20.72
CA ASN A 524 16.46 -3.36 21.61
C ASN A 524 17.86 -3.65 21.03
N GLN A 525 18.19 -3.08 19.87
CA GLN A 525 19.48 -3.22 19.19
C GLN A 525 20.14 -1.84 18.99
N ASP A 526 21.45 -1.79 19.18
CA ASP A 526 22.23 -0.55 18.97
C ASP A 526 22.66 -0.35 17.51
N TYR A 527 22.82 -1.45 16.77
CA TYR A 527 23.27 -1.47 15.39
C TYR A 527 22.16 -1.99 14.48
N VAL A 528 22.02 -1.36 13.31
CA VAL A 528 21.02 -1.70 12.30
C VAL A 528 21.73 -2.10 11.01
N ALA A 529 21.34 -3.24 10.43
CA ALA A 529 22.01 -3.83 9.28
C ALA A 529 21.05 -4.31 8.18
N SER A 530 19.74 -4.21 8.38
CA SER A 530 18.69 -4.60 7.44
C SER A 530 17.57 -3.55 7.41
N CYS A 531 16.67 -3.63 6.42
CA CYS A 531 15.46 -2.80 6.40
C CYS A 531 14.63 -3.00 7.68
N GLN A 532 14.53 -4.25 8.13
CA GLN A 532 13.75 -4.67 9.28
C GLN A 532 14.28 -4.10 10.60
N ASP A 533 15.60 -3.90 10.76
CA ASP A 533 16.13 -3.41 12.04
C ASP A 533 15.63 -2.00 12.37
N CYS A 534 15.36 -1.17 11.34
CA CYS A 534 14.74 0.15 11.51
C CYS A 534 13.21 0.11 11.42
N HIS A 535 12.66 -0.53 10.37
CA HIS A 535 11.24 -0.47 10.05
C HIS A 535 10.40 -1.56 10.72
N MET A 536 11.06 -2.55 11.33
CA MET A 536 10.45 -3.59 12.15
C MET A 536 11.26 -3.81 13.44
N ARG A 537 11.65 -2.70 14.08
CA ARG A 537 12.60 -2.68 15.19
C ARG A 537 12.35 -3.74 16.27
N ALA A 538 13.44 -4.24 16.83
CA ALA A 538 13.41 -5.26 17.87
C ALA A 538 12.76 -4.70 19.16
N ILE A 539 11.75 -5.39 19.68
CA ILE A 539 11.11 -5.05 20.95
C ILE A 539 11.02 -6.27 21.87
N THR A 540 10.76 -6.01 23.15
CA THR A 540 10.46 -7.07 24.12
C THR A 540 8.97 -7.37 24.12
N GLY A 541 8.57 -8.59 23.74
CA GLY A 541 7.16 -8.95 23.66
C GLY A 541 6.91 -10.42 23.32
N LYS A 542 5.64 -10.78 23.17
CA LYS A 542 5.21 -12.08 22.63
C LYS A 542 4.68 -11.89 21.22
N GLY A 543 4.80 -12.90 20.37
CA GLY A 543 4.29 -12.83 18.99
C GLY A 543 2.78 -13.05 18.89
N CYS A 544 2.16 -13.70 19.89
CA CYS A 544 0.72 -13.99 19.92
C CYS A 544 0.20 -14.01 21.37
N ASN A 545 -1.11 -14.10 21.51
CA ASN A 545 -1.83 -14.12 22.78
C ASN A 545 -1.81 -15.48 23.51
N ASP A 546 -1.16 -16.52 22.95
CA ASP A 546 -1.05 -17.82 23.61
C ASP A 546 -0.17 -17.71 24.87
N PRO A 547 -0.63 -18.19 26.05
CA PRO A 547 0.17 -18.17 27.26
C PRO A 547 1.53 -18.88 27.15
N ALA A 548 1.63 -19.91 26.32
CA ALA A 548 2.85 -20.67 26.06
C ALA A 548 3.80 -19.98 25.06
N ALA A 549 3.35 -18.94 24.34
CA ALA A 549 4.21 -18.19 23.44
C ALA A 549 5.38 -17.57 24.23
N PRO A 550 6.64 -17.72 23.76
CA PRO A 550 7.78 -17.21 24.50
C PRO A 550 7.89 -15.70 24.36
N THR A 551 8.33 -15.05 25.44
CA THR A 551 8.72 -13.64 25.43
C THR A 551 10.09 -13.52 24.79
N ARG A 552 10.20 -12.66 23.77
CA ARG A 552 11.40 -12.40 22.99
C ARG A 552 11.88 -10.98 23.24
N ASN A 553 13.19 -10.75 23.17
CA ASN A 553 13.77 -9.40 23.16
C ASN A 553 14.04 -8.89 21.74
N ASP A 554 13.87 -9.76 20.74
CA ASP A 554 14.10 -9.54 19.33
C ASP A 554 12.80 -9.70 18.52
N LEU A 555 11.63 -9.44 19.13
CA LEU A 555 10.35 -9.51 18.41
C LEU A 555 10.28 -8.34 17.41
N PRO A 556 10.05 -8.59 16.11
CA PRO A 556 9.89 -7.51 15.14
C PRO A 556 8.56 -6.77 15.34
N LEU A 557 8.62 -5.49 15.71
CA LEU A 557 7.43 -4.65 15.76
C LEU A 557 6.93 -4.43 14.33
N HIS A 558 5.67 -4.71 14.03
CA HIS A 558 5.11 -4.51 12.69
C HIS A 558 4.80 -3.02 12.42
N ASP A 559 5.79 -2.15 12.62
CA ASP A 559 5.69 -0.69 12.45
C ASP A 559 5.52 -0.34 10.97
N MET A 560 6.54 -0.67 10.15
CA MET A 560 6.54 -0.57 8.68
C MET A 560 6.13 0.81 8.16
N THR A 561 6.32 1.86 8.97
CA THR A 561 6.03 3.24 8.59
C THR A 561 7.20 3.89 7.86
N GLY A 562 6.86 4.77 6.92
CA GLY A 562 7.77 5.68 6.24
C GLY A 562 7.46 7.14 6.63
N GLY A 563 7.43 8.05 5.66
CA GLY A 563 7.17 9.48 5.91
C GLY A 563 5.71 9.94 5.80
N SER A 564 4.74 9.05 5.52
CA SER A 564 3.35 9.48 5.28
C SER A 564 2.61 9.74 6.60
N THR A 565 2.28 11.00 6.87
CA THR A 565 1.49 11.43 8.04
C THR A 565 0.15 12.04 7.67
N TRP A 566 0.02 12.58 6.47
CA TRP A 566 -1.18 13.31 6.04
C TRP A 566 -2.32 12.38 5.62
N LEU A 567 -2.07 11.50 4.65
CA LEU A 567 -3.12 10.62 4.12
C LEU A 567 -3.71 9.67 5.16
N PRO A 568 -2.91 8.99 6.03
CA PRO A 568 -3.46 8.15 7.10
C PRO A 568 -4.49 8.88 7.99
N GLY A 569 -4.27 10.17 8.27
CA GLY A 569 -5.19 10.99 9.07
C GLY A 569 -6.55 11.25 8.42
N LEU A 570 -6.69 10.95 7.12
CA LEU A 570 -7.93 11.12 6.37
C LEU A 570 -8.67 9.79 6.13
N LEU A 571 -8.00 8.65 6.29
CA LEU A 571 -8.54 7.35 5.91
C LEU A 571 -9.78 6.94 6.73
N ALA A 572 -9.83 7.29 8.02
CA ALA A 572 -11.00 7.00 8.87
C ALA A 572 -12.26 7.73 8.36
N THR A 573 -12.10 8.91 7.76
CA THR A 573 -13.21 9.66 7.15
C THR A 573 -13.57 9.12 5.77
N LEU A 574 -12.59 8.71 4.98
CA LEU A 574 -12.79 8.20 3.62
C LEU A 574 -13.39 6.79 3.60
N TYR A 575 -12.99 5.94 4.54
CA TYR A 575 -13.35 4.53 4.60
C TYR A 575 -13.92 4.15 5.99
N PRO A 576 -15.04 4.77 6.41
CA PRO A 576 -15.59 4.57 7.74
C PRO A 576 -15.97 3.10 7.96
N GLY A 577 -15.51 2.54 9.08
CA GLY A 577 -15.76 1.14 9.45
C GLY A 577 -14.89 0.11 8.72
N GLN A 578 -13.96 0.55 7.86
CA GLN A 578 -13.00 -0.34 7.17
C GLN A 578 -11.56 -0.22 7.67
N VAL A 579 -11.26 0.83 8.45
CA VAL A 579 -9.94 1.11 9.02
C VAL A 579 -10.05 1.33 10.53
N ASP A 580 -8.94 1.10 11.25
CA ASP A 580 -8.85 1.36 12.68
C ASP A 580 -8.20 2.73 12.93
N GLU A 581 -8.98 3.69 13.42
CA GLU A 581 -8.53 5.08 13.63
C GLU A 581 -7.41 5.18 14.69
N ALA A 582 -7.44 4.35 15.73
CA ALA A 582 -6.41 4.37 16.76
C ALA A 582 -5.09 3.81 16.23
N ALA A 583 -5.15 2.76 15.41
CA ALA A 583 -3.98 2.21 14.73
C ALA A 583 -3.37 3.23 13.76
N LEU A 584 -4.21 3.93 12.97
CA LEU A 584 -3.77 4.97 12.05
C LEU A 584 -3.06 6.12 12.78
N GLU A 585 -3.64 6.63 13.88
CA GLU A 585 -2.98 7.67 14.68
C GLU A 585 -1.65 7.19 15.26
N ALA A 586 -1.59 5.96 15.78
CA ALA A 586 -0.33 5.38 16.23
C ALA A 586 0.71 5.27 15.09
N GLY A 587 0.28 4.92 13.88
CA GLY A 587 1.11 4.90 12.67
C GLY A 587 1.63 6.28 12.29
N ILE A 588 0.80 7.33 12.36
CA ILE A 588 1.20 8.72 12.10
C ILE A 588 2.29 9.17 13.08
N LEU A 589 2.14 8.82 14.37
CA LEU A 589 3.14 9.14 15.39
C LEU A 589 4.49 8.44 15.12
N ARG A 590 4.47 7.17 14.68
CA ARG A 590 5.69 6.44 14.31
C ARG A 590 6.32 6.99 13.03
N ALA A 591 5.52 7.33 12.01
CA ALA A 591 6.01 8.00 10.80
C ALA A 591 6.68 9.36 11.12
N ARG A 592 6.08 10.16 12.01
CA ARG A 592 6.68 11.42 12.47
C ARG A 592 7.99 11.18 13.23
N TYR A 593 8.03 10.17 14.09
CA TYR A 593 9.25 9.78 14.78
C TYR A 593 10.37 9.40 13.79
N MET A 594 10.05 8.62 12.75
CA MET A 594 11.01 8.27 11.70
C MET A 594 11.54 9.52 10.99
N LEU A 595 10.68 10.46 10.59
CA LEU A 595 11.07 11.72 9.95
C LEU A 595 11.99 12.58 10.84
N GLN A 596 11.69 12.67 12.14
CA GLN A 596 12.46 13.46 13.10
C GLN A 596 13.86 12.89 13.37
N ASN A 597 14.09 11.61 13.08
CA ASN A 597 15.38 10.94 13.26
C ASN A 597 16.09 10.66 11.93
N ALA A 598 15.43 10.87 10.79
CA ALA A 598 15.98 10.58 9.46
C ALA A 598 17.10 11.54 9.03
N ALA A 599 17.22 12.69 9.68
CA ALA A 599 18.26 13.66 9.37
C ALA A 599 18.75 14.43 10.60
N THR A 600 20.03 14.77 10.61
CA THR A 600 20.62 15.70 11.58
C THR A 600 20.80 17.08 10.93
N LEU A 601 20.35 18.14 11.61
CA LEU A 601 20.46 19.53 11.17
C LEU A 601 21.52 20.27 12.02
N TYR A 602 22.57 20.76 11.39
CA TYR A 602 23.60 21.60 12.00
C TYR A 602 23.61 22.98 11.34
N VAL A 603 23.79 24.03 12.13
CA VAL A 603 23.71 25.43 11.68
C VAL A 603 24.80 26.23 12.37
N GLU A 604 25.59 26.94 11.60
CA GLU A 604 26.60 27.87 12.10
C GLU A 604 26.65 29.16 11.28
N GLN A 605 27.15 30.24 11.90
CA GLN A 605 27.38 31.50 11.22
C GLN A 605 28.87 31.61 10.88
N GLU A 606 29.17 31.89 9.61
CA GLU A 606 30.48 32.31 9.14
C GLU A 606 30.41 33.76 8.67
N VAL A 607 30.88 34.69 9.49
CA VAL A 607 30.89 36.14 9.19
C VAL A 607 29.50 36.64 8.74
N SER A 608 29.28 36.83 7.43
CA SER A 608 28.06 37.36 6.80
C SER A 608 27.13 36.28 6.25
N VAL A 609 27.48 35.00 6.40
CA VAL A 609 26.68 33.87 5.91
C VAL A 609 26.34 32.87 7.01
N LEU A 610 25.26 32.13 6.79
CA LEU A 610 24.79 31.03 7.62
C LEU A 610 25.04 29.73 6.86
N GLU A 611 25.92 28.87 7.38
CA GLU A 611 26.09 27.51 6.88
C GLU A 611 25.08 26.57 7.54
N VAL A 612 24.38 25.81 6.72
CA VAL A 612 23.40 24.81 7.13
C VAL A 612 23.82 23.46 6.56
N ARG A 613 24.15 22.52 7.45
CA ARG A 613 24.44 21.12 7.10
C ARG A 613 23.25 20.24 7.40
N VAL A 614 22.82 19.48 6.41
CA VAL A 614 21.84 18.39 6.56
C VAL A 614 22.56 17.06 6.38
N THR A 615 22.58 16.23 7.43
CA THR A 615 23.17 14.89 7.38
C THR A 615 22.07 13.84 7.24
N ASN A 616 22.20 12.93 6.27
CA ASN A 616 21.29 11.81 6.07
C ASN A 616 21.61 10.67 7.05
N GLU A 617 20.66 10.37 7.93
CA GLU A 617 20.78 9.27 8.91
C GLU A 617 20.00 8.02 8.48
N THR A 618 19.58 7.95 7.21
CA THR A 618 18.87 6.80 6.66
C THR A 618 19.80 5.88 5.88
N GLY A 619 19.36 4.63 5.66
CA GLY A 619 20.08 3.63 4.87
C GLY A 619 20.00 3.83 3.36
N HIS A 620 19.22 4.79 2.90
CA HIS A 620 18.96 5.06 1.48
C HIS A 620 19.04 6.57 1.24
N LYS A 621 18.66 7.08 0.05
CA LYS A 621 18.64 8.53 -0.15
C LYS A 621 17.64 9.23 0.78
N LEU A 622 17.89 10.51 1.06
CA LEU A 622 16.96 11.38 1.79
C LEU A 622 16.33 12.42 0.84
N PRO A 623 15.02 12.34 0.55
CA PRO A 623 14.12 11.21 0.80
C PRO A 623 14.20 10.11 -0.28
N THR A 624 13.97 8.84 0.06
CA THR A 624 13.89 7.73 -0.92
C THR A 624 12.45 7.46 -1.40
N GLY A 625 12.29 6.45 -2.26
CA GLY A 625 11.00 5.97 -2.78
C GLY A 625 10.47 6.76 -3.97
N TYR A 626 9.15 6.77 -4.11
CA TYR A 626 8.43 7.45 -5.19
C TYR A 626 8.88 8.93 -5.36
N PRO A 627 9.44 9.31 -6.53
CA PRO A 627 10.10 10.60 -6.70
C PRO A 627 9.14 11.77 -6.91
N GLU A 628 8.02 11.58 -7.60
CA GLU A 628 7.17 12.69 -8.03
C GLU A 628 6.39 13.28 -6.85
N GLY A 629 6.51 14.59 -6.66
CA GLY A 629 5.82 15.33 -5.60
C GLY A 629 6.39 15.15 -4.19
N ARG A 630 7.37 14.27 -3.98
CA ARG A 630 8.04 14.08 -2.68
C ARG A 630 9.28 14.95 -2.57
N ARG A 631 9.37 15.73 -1.49
CA ARG A 631 10.50 16.64 -1.27
C ARG A 631 10.84 16.85 0.20
N VAL A 632 12.12 17.10 0.46
CA VAL A 632 12.64 17.66 1.71
C VAL A 632 13.23 19.03 1.40
N TRP A 633 13.10 20.02 2.27
CA TRP A 633 13.74 21.32 2.04
C TRP A 633 14.13 22.03 3.33
N ILE A 634 15.04 22.99 3.19
CA ILE A 634 15.49 23.86 4.27
C ILE A 634 14.72 25.17 4.16
N ASN A 635 14.00 25.55 5.21
CA ASN A 635 13.42 26.88 5.39
C ASN A 635 14.28 27.67 6.36
N VAL A 636 14.65 28.90 6.00
CA VAL A 636 15.47 29.79 6.83
C VAL A 636 14.73 31.10 7.03
N LYS A 637 14.54 31.51 8.29
CA LYS A 637 13.97 32.80 8.67
C LYS A 637 15.01 33.64 9.41
N PHE A 638 15.25 34.86 8.95
CA PHE A 638 16.09 35.83 9.62
C PHE A 638 15.24 36.87 10.34
N LEU A 639 15.52 37.10 11.62
CA LEU A 639 14.74 37.97 12.50
C LEU A 639 15.63 39.08 13.09
N ASP A 640 15.08 40.29 13.20
CA ASP A 640 15.73 41.40 13.90
C ASP A 640 15.64 41.25 15.43
N ALA A 641 16.23 42.21 16.17
CA ALA A 641 16.20 42.23 17.64
C ALA A 641 14.78 42.36 18.23
N GLY A 642 13.82 42.84 17.44
CA GLY A 642 12.40 42.95 17.78
C GLY A 642 11.59 41.69 17.43
N MET A 643 12.23 40.62 16.94
CA MET A 643 11.60 39.41 16.43
C MET A 643 10.74 39.64 15.17
N THR A 644 11.06 40.69 14.40
CA THR A 644 10.45 40.96 13.10
C THR A 644 11.17 40.17 12.00
N LEU A 645 10.42 39.53 11.11
CA LEU A 645 10.96 38.83 9.94
C LEU A 645 11.59 39.82 8.96
N LEU A 646 12.89 39.67 8.73
CA LEU A 646 13.66 40.43 7.74
C LEU A 646 13.67 39.72 6.38
N SER A 647 13.89 38.40 6.37
CA SER A 647 13.78 37.58 5.17
C SER A 647 13.45 36.12 5.51
N GLU A 648 12.92 35.42 4.52
CA GLU A 648 12.62 33.99 4.58
C GLU A 648 12.97 33.33 3.24
N SER A 649 13.68 32.20 3.26
CA SER A 649 13.96 31.36 2.09
C SER A 649 13.14 30.07 2.15
N ALA A 650 12.67 29.60 0.99
CA ALA A 650 11.82 28.42 0.82
C ALA A 650 10.59 28.42 1.75
N ALA A 651 9.86 29.53 1.78
CA ALA A 651 8.62 29.69 2.52
C ALA A 651 7.51 28.78 1.95
N TYR A 652 6.78 28.11 2.83
CA TYR A 652 5.59 27.33 2.46
C TYR A 652 4.32 28.10 2.86
N ASP A 653 3.43 28.32 1.90
CA ASP A 653 2.13 28.92 2.14
C ASP A 653 1.06 27.82 2.38
N PRO A 654 0.61 27.62 3.63
CA PRO A 654 -0.38 26.58 3.94
C PRO A 654 -1.77 26.87 3.35
N ALA A 655 -2.07 28.11 2.98
CA ALA A 655 -3.36 28.47 2.39
C ALA A 655 -3.43 28.08 0.90
N THR A 656 -2.32 28.19 0.18
CA THR A 656 -2.26 27.89 -1.26
C THR A 656 -1.57 26.59 -1.61
N GLY A 657 -0.79 26.02 -0.67
CA GLY A 657 0.05 24.84 -0.85
C GLY A 657 1.34 25.09 -1.65
N ILE A 658 1.69 26.36 -1.87
CA ILE A 658 2.84 26.76 -2.68
C ILE A 658 4.11 26.77 -1.82
N LEU A 659 5.19 26.18 -2.33
CA LEU A 659 6.54 26.33 -1.81
C LEU A 659 7.27 27.39 -2.65
N SER A 660 7.92 28.37 -2.02
CA SER A 660 8.68 29.40 -2.74
C SER A 660 10.00 28.84 -3.28
N HIS A 661 10.40 29.34 -4.45
CA HIS A 661 11.67 29.00 -5.12
C HIS A 661 12.51 30.28 -5.30
N ASP A 662 12.91 30.90 -4.19
CA ASP A 662 13.89 31.99 -4.22
C ASP A 662 15.29 31.47 -4.58
N PRO A 663 16.25 32.32 -4.98
CA PRO A 663 17.57 31.88 -5.42
C PRO A 663 18.39 31.08 -4.38
N GLN A 664 18.04 31.18 -3.09
CA GLN A 664 18.72 30.43 -2.01
C GLN A 664 17.94 29.17 -1.58
N ALA A 665 16.79 28.89 -2.20
CA ALA A 665 15.96 27.75 -1.83
C ALA A 665 16.70 26.42 -2.08
N LYS A 666 16.83 25.60 -1.04
CA LYS A 666 17.41 24.25 -1.13
C LYS A 666 16.32 23.20 -0.93
N ILE A 667 15.98 22.53 -2.02
CA ILE A 667 14.95 21.49 -2.09
C ILE A 667 15.61 20.20 -2.60
N TYR A 668 15.52 19.13 -1.80
CA TYR A 668 15.98 17.79 -2.12
C TYR A 668 14.84 16.99 -2.74
N GLU A 669 14.96 16.69 -4.04
CA GLU A 669 13.94 16.01 -4.84
C GLU A 669 14.57 15.32 -6.07
N ALA A 670 13.76 14.50 -6.75
CA ALA A 670 14.12 13.93 -8.04
C ALA A 670 13.06 14.30 -9.09
N GLU A 671 13.52 14.66 -10.29
CA GLU A 671 12.67 15.06 -11.42
C GLU A 671 12.90 14.08 -12.57
N PRO A 672 12.08 13.02 -12.67
CA PRO A 672 12.02 12.18 -13.86
C PRO A 672 11.36 12.94 -15.02
N GLY A 673 11.57 12.45 -16.24
CA GLY A 673 11.06 13.09 -17.44
C GLY A 673 11.27 12.27 -18.71
N LEU A 674 10.90 12.87 -19.84
CA LEU A 674 11.07 12.27 -21.16
C LEU A 674 12.24 12.93 -21.89
N ASP A 675 13.14 12.11 -22.45
CA ASP A 675 14.11 12.60 -23.42
C ASP A 675 13.44 13.04 -24.74
N ALA A 676 14.22 13.64 -25.65
CA ALA A 676 13.71 14.16 -26.91
C ALA A 676 13.14 13.07 -27.84
N ASP A 677 13.69 11.85 -27.78
CA ASP A 677 13.31 10.77 -28.69
C ASP A 677 11.99 10.14 -28.23
N THR A 678 11.88 9.78 -26.96
CA THR A 678 10.65 9.23 -26.37
C THR A 678 9.52 10.26 -26.40
N ALA A 679 9.81 11.52 -26.07
CA ALA A 679 8.85 12.63 -26.18
C ALA A 679 8.23 12.73 -27.58
N ALA A 680 9.05 12.64 -28.63
CA ALA A 680 8.59 12.70 -30.02
C ALA A 680 7.73 11.49 -30.40
N LEU A 681 8.01 10.30 -29.86
CA LEU A 681 7.23 9.08 -30.11
C LEU A 681 5.81 9.16 -29.52
N VAL A 682 5.67 9.79 -28.35
CA VAL A 682 4.42 9.82 -27.59
C VAL A 682 3.65 11.14 -27.72
N GLY A 683 4.24 12.15 -28.37
CA GLY A 683 3.58 13.44 -28.61
C GLY A 683 3.49 14.33 -27.37
N VAL A 684 4.38 14.12 -26.39
CA VAL A 684 4.50 14.92 -25.15
C VAL A 684 5.78 15.77 -25.24
N PRO A 685 5.85 16.99 -24.68
CA PRO A 685 7.09 17.78 -24.68
C PRO A 685 8.24 17.08 -23.92
N PRO A 686 9.50 17.20 -24.39
CA PRO A 686 10.64 16.67 -23.65
C PRO A 686 10.97 17.50 -22.41
N GLY A 687 11.53 16.86 -21.38
CA GLY A 687 11.89 17.48 -20.11
C GLY A 687 11.25 16.79 -18.90
N PRO A 688 11.42 17.38 -17.70
CA PRO A 688 10.77 16.92 -16.47
C PRO A 688 9.26 16.76 -16.64
N SER A 689 8.71 15.68 -16.10
CA SER A 689 7.30 15.34 -16.24
C SER A 689 6.80 14.45 -15.10
N PHE A 690 5.48 14.51 -14.86
CA PHE A 690 4.77 13.62 -13.93
C PHE A 690 4.03 12.47 -14.67
N HIS A 691 4.28 12.27 -15.97
CA HIS A 691 3.81 11.11 -16.72
C HIS A 691 4.61 9.86 -16.33
N PHE A 692 4.36 9.37 -15.11
CA PHE A 692 5.07 8.29 -14.43
C PHE A 692 5.52 7.14 -15.35
N VAL A 693 4.60 6.57 -16.14
CA VAL A 693 4.86 5.40 -17.00
C VAL A 693 5.57 5.73 -18.31
N LEU A 694 5.68 7.01 -18.68
CA LEU A 694 6.36 7.48 -19.90
C LEU A 694 7.77 7.99 -19.62
N ASN A 695 8.07 8.33 -18.36
CA ASN A 695 9.37 8.83 -17.96
C ASN A 695 10.50 7.83 -18.24
N ASN A 696 11.50 8.27 -18.99
CA ASN A 696 12.63 7.44 -19.43
C ASN A 696 14.00 8.06 -19.12
N LYS A 697 14.02 9.18 -18.39
CA LYS A 697 15.24 9.90 -17.99
C LYS A 697 15.08 10.59 -16.64
N ILE A 698 16.17 10.63 -15.86
CA ILE A 698 16.27 11.47 -14.66
C ILE A 698 16.96 12.78 -15.03
N TYR A 699 16.26 13.91 -14.89
CA TYR A 699 16.78 15.25 -15.19
C TYR A 699 17.46 15.91 -13.99
N LYS A 700 17.02 15.54 -12.78
CA LYS A 700 17.58 15.99 -11.51
C LYS A 700 17.35 14.90 -10.47
N ASP A 701 18.34 14.72 -9.61
CA ASP A 701 18.25 13.99 -8.37
C ASP A 701 19.37 14.52 -7.46
N ASN A 702 19.01 15.48 -6.62
CA ASN A 702 19.93 16.09 -5.66
C ASN A 702 19.72 15.57 -4.24
N ARG A 703 19.03 14.44 -4.08
CA ARG A 703 18.71 13.85 -2.77
C ARG A 703 19.99 13.32 -2.13
N ILE A 704 20.13 13.54 -0.83
CA ILE A 704 21.37 13.24 -0.11
C ILE A 704 21.57 11.72 -0.05
N PRO A 705 22.70 11.16 -0.53
CA PRO A 705 22.93 9.72 -0.51
C PRO A 705 23.19 9.17 0.90
N PRO A 706 23.09 7.85 1.11
CA PRO A 706 23.31 7.24 2.43
C PRO A 706 24.79 7.13 2.78
N ARG A 707 25.07 6.90 4.07
CA ARG A 707 26.41 6.55 4.55
C ARG A 707 26.97 5.38 3.76
N GLY A 708 28.25 5.46 3.37
CA GLY A 708 28.91 4.42 2.56
C GLY A 708 28.67 4.55 1.04
N PHE A 709 27.95 5.58 0.59
CA PHE A 709 27.80 5.93 -0.81
C PHE A 709 29.15 5.98 -1.56
N THR A 710 29.16 5.43 -2.77
CA THR A 710 30.22 5.65 -3.76
C THR A 710 29.61 5.88 -5.13
N ASN A 711 30.24 6.75 -5.91
CA ASN A 711 29.79 7.08 -7.26
C ASN A 711 29.77 5.84 -8.17
N VAL A 712 30.76 4.95 -8.04
CA VAL A 712 30.87 3.72 -8.84
C VAL A 712 29.70 2.77 -8.57
N ASN A 713 29.35 2.52 -7.31
CA ASN A 713 28.27 1.58 -6.99
C ASN A 713 26.89 2.13 -7.39
N PHE A 714 26.64 3.43 -7.18
CA PHE A 714 25.34 4.03 -7.50
C PHE A 714 25.11 4.14 -9.01
N ALA A 715 26.16 4.20 -9.82
CA ALA A 715 26.05 4.13 -11.28
C ALA A 715 25.56 2.76 -11.80
N LEU A 716 25.73 1.67 -11.04
CA LEU A 716 25.34 0.33 -11.47
C LEU A 716 23.83 0.18 -11.67
N PHE A 717 23.04 0.84 -10.83
CA PHE A 717 21.58 0.70 -10.80
C PHE A 717 20.83 1.96 -11.23
N GLY A 718 21.52 2.98 -11.76
CA GLY A 718 20.91 4.26 -12.12
C GLY A 718 20.55 5.13 -10.91
N GLY A 719 21.29 4.99 -9.81
CA GLY A 719 21.12 5.78 -8.59
C GLY A 719 22.02 7.01 -8.50
N THR A 720 22.85 7.31 -9.51
CA THR A 720 23.76 8.45 -9.46
C THR A 720 23.01 9.78 -9.26
N PRO A 721 23.47 10.67 -8.36
CA PRO A 721 22.94 12.03 -8.28
C PRO A 721 23.04 12.79 -9.61
N VAL A 722 22.03 13.60 -9.93
CA VAL A 722 21.96 14.39 -11.17
C VAL A 722 21.67 15.85 -10.82
N GLY A 723 22.50 16.77 -11.31
CA GLY A 723 22.39 18.19 -10.93
C GLY A 723 22.94 18.51 -9.54
N ALA A 724 23.56 17.53 -8.87
CA ALA A 724 24.34 17.68 -7.64
C ALA A 724 25.58 16.78 -7.70
N THR A 725 26.54 17.00 -6.82
CA THR A 725 27.76 16.18 -6.73
C THR A 725 28.06 15.90 -5.27
N TYR A 726 28.27 14.63 -4.95
CA TYR A 726 28.67 14.17 -3.63
C TYR A 726 29.98 13.38 -3.77
N ALA A 727 30.95 13.66 -2.91
CA ALA A 727 32.16 12.86 -2.83
C ALA A 727 31.85 11.44 -2.31
N ASP A 728 32.69 10.47 -2.61
CA ASP A 728 32.56 9.14 -2.02
C ASP A 728 32.62 9.23 -0.49
N GLY A 729 31.67 8.57 0.18
CA GLY A 729 31.49 8.64 1.63
C GLY A 729 30.78 9.90 2.13
N GLN A 730 30.42 10.86 1.27
CA GLN A 730 29.61 12.01 1.67
C GLN A 730 28.14 11.60 1.77
N TYR A 731 27.55 11.77 2.96
CA TYR A 731 26.14 11.51 3.26
C TYR A 731 25.47 12.72 3.92
N TRP A 732 25.98 13.91 3.61
CA TRP A 732 25.46 15.20 4.05
C TRP A 732 25.55 16.21 2.90
N ASP A 733 24.79 17.29 3.03
CA ASP A 733 24.81 18.43 2.12
C ASP A 733 24.94 19.72 2.93
N ASP A 734 25.77 20.63 2.43
CA ASP A 734 26.04 21.94 3.02
C ASP A 734 25.45 23.02 2.12
N THR A 735 24.65 23.90 2.70
CA THR A 735 23.99 25.01 2.01
C THR A 735 24.25 26.30 2.76
N VAL A 736 24.64 27.35 2.04
CA VAL A 736 24.98 28.65 2.59
C VAL A 736 23.86 29.65 2.30
N TYR A 737 23.51 30.47 3.30
CA TYR A 737 22.51 31.54 3.20
C TYR A 737 23.12 32.88 3.57
N ALA A 738 22.92 33.90 2.75
CA ALA A 738 23.31 35.27 3.11
C ALA A 738 22.48 35.76 4.30
N ILE A 739 23.15 36.30 5.32
CA ILE A 739 22.50 36.86 6.49
C ILE A 739 22.13 38.32 6.18
N PRO A 740 20.85 38.71 6.23
CA PRO A 740 20.45 40.10 6.04
C PRO A 740 21.03 41.01 7.14
N TYR A 741 21.40 42.23 6.75
CA TYR A 741 21.77 43.26 7.73
C TYR A 741 20.68 43.46 8.79
N GLY A 742 21.09 43.66 10.04
CA GLY A 742 20.19 43.80 11.18
C GLY A 742 19.58 42.50 11.71
N ALA A 743 19.85 41.35 11.07
CA ALA A 743 19.44 40.05 11.60
C ALA A 743 20.22 39.73 12.88
N THR A 744 19.49 39.37 13.93
CA THR A 744 20.05 38.96 15.22
C THR A 744 19.73 37.51 15.56
N GLN A 745 18.88 36.87 14.75
CA GLN A 745 18.51 35.47 14.92
C GLN A 745 18.20 34.83 13.57
N ALA A 746 18.63 33.58 13.40
CA ALA A 746 18.19 32.68 12.34
C ALA A 746 17.36 31.54 12.95
N VAL A 747 16.22 31.23 12.33
CA VAL A 747 15.43 30.01 12.61
C VAL A 747 15.47 29.15 11.36
N VAL A 748 16.11 27.98 11.46
CA VAL A 748 16.28 27.03 10.36
C VAL A 748 15.41 25.82 10.63
N THR A 749 14.55 25.44 9.69
CA THR A 749 13.69 24.26 9.80
C THR A 749 13.83 23.37 8.58
N LEU A 750 14.08 22.08 8.81
CA LEU A 750 14.05 21.05 7.79
C LEU A 750 12.64 20.46 7.72
N TYR A 751 12.03 20.52 6.54
CA TYR A 751 10.67 20.04 6.29
C TYR A 751 10.67 18.84 5.34
N TYR A 752 9.69 17.95 5.52
CA TYR A 752 9.34 16.88 4.59
C TYR A 752 7.90 17.06 4.10
N GLN A 753 7.64 16.81 2.82
CA GLN A 753 6.29 16.78 2.26
C GLN A 753 6.07 15.50 1.43
N SER A 754 4.93 14.83 1.68
CA SER A 754 4.57 13.58 1.01
C SER A 754 4.12 13.77 -0.45
N THR A 755 3.36 14.82 -0.73
CA THR A 755 2.94 15.18 -2.09
C THR A 755 2.88 16.69 -2.25
N SER A 756 3.36 17.18 -3.39
CA SER A 756 3.38 18.59 -3.72
C SER A 756 2.07 19.03 -4.38
N LYS A 757 1.86 20.35 -4.44
CA LYS A 757 0.72 20.95 -5.16
C LYS A 757 0.77 20.62 -6.64
N GLU A 758 1.95 20.75 -7.25
CA GLU A 758 2.18 20.60 -8.68
C GLU A 758 1.79 19.19 -9.14
N PHE A 759 2.13 18.17 -8.33
CA PHE A 759 1.75 16.80 -8.63
C PHE A 759 0.24 16.57 -8.50
N VAL A 760 -0.40 17.08 -7.45
CA VAL A 760 -1.86 16.96 -7.26
C VAL A 760 -2.64 17.68 -8.36
N GLU A 761 -2.19 18.87 -8.79
CA GLU A 761 -2.81 19.61 -9.88
C GLU A 761 -2.60 18.93 -11.24
N PHE A 762 -1.42 18.36 -11.49
CA PHE A 762 -1.17 17.53 -12.67
C PHE A 762 -2.11 16.33 -12.73
N LEU A 763 -2.23 15.56 -11.64
CA LEU A 763 -3.11 14.40 -11.58
C LEU A 763 -4.58 14.78 -11.79
N ARG A 764 -4.99 16.00 -11.41
CA ARG A 764 -6.32 16.55 -11.71
C ARG A 764 -6.47 16.91 -13.19
N ASP A 765 -5.52 17.66 -13.72
CA ASP A 765 -5.64 18.31 -15.04
C ASP A 765 -5.44 17.31 -16.19
N GLU A 766 -4.56 16.32 -16.02
CA GLU A 766 -4.31 15.28 -17.03
C GLU A 766 -5.28 14.10 -16.94
N ASN A 767 -6.10 14.01 -15.90
CA ASN A 767 -7.08 12.93 -15.79
C ASN A 767 -8.30 13.22 -16.68
N THR A 768 -8.47 12.39 -17.71
CA THR A 768 -9.53 12.54 -18.72
C THR A 768 -10.44 11.32 -18.82
N THR A 769 -10.12 10.23 -18.11
CA THR A 769 -10.86 8.95 -18.20
C THR A 769 -11.77 8.68 -17.01
N ASN A 770 -11.51 9.28 -15.84
CA ASN A 770 -12.38 9.18 -14.67
C ASN A 770 -12.29 10.43 -13.78
N THR A 771 -12.76 10.32 -12.53
CA THR A 771 -12.81 11.45 -11.58
C THR A 771 -11.72 11.42 -10.50
N LYS A 772 -10.81 10.43 -10.50
CA LYS A 772 -9.86 10.20 -9.41
C LYS A 772 -8.91 11.36 -9.16
N GLY A 773 -8.42 12.01 -10.22
CA GLY A 773 -7.61 13.22 -10.10
C GLY A 773 -8.36 14.37 -9.43
N GLN A 774 -9.63 14.56 -9.81
CA GLN A 774 -10.48 15.59 -9.23
C GLN A 774 -10.88 15.28 -7.77
N GLU A 775 -11.15 14.01 -7.46
CA GLU A 775 -11.40 13.53 -6.10
C GLU A 775 -10.17 13.79 -5.21
N LEU A 776 -8.96 13.45 -5.67
CA LEU A 776 -7.71 13.71 -4.97
C LEU A 776 -7.50 15.20 -4.73
N TYR A 777 -7.67 16.04 -5.76
CA TYR A 777 -7.53 17.49 -5.61
C TYR A 777 -8.50 18.07 -4.58
N ASN A 778 -9.75 17.61 -4.57
CA ASN A 778 -10.74 18.05 -3.59
C ASN A 778 -10.36 17.62 -2.18
N LEU A 779 -9.88 16.37 -2.02
CA LEU A 779 -9.38 15.87 -0.74
C LEU A 779 -8.21 16.72 -0.24
N TRP A 780 -7.22 16.99 -1.10
CA TRP A 780 -6.06 17.83 -0.82
C TRP A 780 -6.45 19.27 -0.45
N ALA A 781 -7.26 19.93 -1.27
CA ALA A 781 -7.67 21.32 -1.07
C ALA A 781 -8.49 21.54 0.20
N ASN A 782 -9.30 20.56 0.59
CA ASN A 782 -10.14 20.62 1.79
C ASN A 782 -9.42 20.22 3.09
N ASN A 783 -8.22 19.63 3.00
CA ASN A 783 -7.49 19.10 4.16
C ASN A 783 -6.07 19.66 4.26
N ASN A 784 -5.97 20.99 4.29
CA ASN A 784 -4.72 21.74 4.51
C ASN A 784 -3.60 21.48 3.48
N ARG A 785 -3.94 20.92 2.32
CA ARG A 785 -3.04 20.81 1.17
C ARG A 785 -1.77 20.00 1.45
N CYS A 786 -1.90 18.88 2.16
CA CYS A 786 -0.76 18.04 2.59
C CYS A 786 0.35 18.89 3.23
N PRO A 787 0.09 19.47 4.44
CA PRO A 787 1.06 20.33 5.09
C PRO A 787 2.37 19.57 5.33
N PRO A 788 3.53 20.25 5.27
CA PRO A 788 4.79 19.60 5.55
C PRO A 788 4.94 19.22 7.02
N GLU A 789 5.65 18.12 7.25
CA GLU A 789 6.09 17.69 8.57
C GLU A 789 7.46 18.28 8.89
N VAL A 790 7.62 18.76 10.11
CA VAL A 790 8.91 19.23 10.64
C VAL A 790 9.77 18.01 10.96
N MET A 791 10.95 17.93 10.35
CA MET A 791 11.97 16.94 10.69
C MET A 791 12.85 17.45 11.83
N ALA A 792 13.39 18.67 11.69
CA ALA A 792 14.26 19.29 12.68
C ALA A 792 14.15 20.82 12.62
N THR A 793 14.34 21.49 13.76
CA THR A 793 14.42 22.94 13.84
C THR A 793 15.58 23.35 14.74
N THR A 794 16.36 24.32 14.28
CA THR A 794 17.45 24.94 15.03
C THR A 794 17.27 26.46 15.04
N THR A 795 17.58 27.10 16.16
CA THR A 795 17.61 28.55 16.28
C THR A 795 19.01 28.99 16.67
N LEU A 796 19.58 29.93 15.91
CA LEU A 796 20.90 30.49 16.16
C LEU A 796 20.77 31.98 16.46
N ALA A 797 21.35 32.43 17.56
CA ALA A 797 21.58 33.85 17.78
C ALA A 797 22.75 34.28 16.89
N LEU A 798 22.54 35.34 16.11
CA LEU A 798 23.53 35.82 15.15
C LEU A 798 24.37 36.92 15.78
N VAL A 799 25.67 36.87 15.49
CA VAL A 799 26.55 38.02 15.66
C VAL A 799 26.19 39.03 14.56
N ALA A 800 26.19 40.31 14.92
CA ALA A 800 25.86 41.38 14.00
C ALA A 800 26.72 41.29 12.74
N VAL A 801 26.06 41.24 11.58
CA VAL A 801 26.73 41.38 10.28
C VAL A 801 27.08 42.86 10.13
N PRO A 802 28.36 43.21 9.85
CA PRO A 802 28.74 44.58 9.57
C PRO A 802 27.90 45.15 8.42
N LEU A 803 27.47 46.41 8.52
CA LEU A 803 26.81 47.08 7.41
C LEU A 803 27.83 47.26 6.27
N PRO A 804 27.58 46.75 5.05
CA PRO A 804 28.51 46.97 3.94
C PRO A 804 28.70 48.47 3.67
N GLY A 805 29.95 48.93 3.68
CA GLY A 805 30.30 50.35 3.53
C GLY A 805 30.34 51.15 4.84
N ASP A 806 30.00 50.57 5.99
CA ASP A 806 30.17 51.18 7.33
C ASP A 806 31.58 50.89 7.85
N ILE A 807 32.52 51.76 7.50
CA ILE A 807 33.95 51.56 7.73
C ILE A 807 34.32 51.96 9.16
N ASP A 808 33.62 52.91 9.78
CA ASP A 808 33.85 53.27 11.19
C ASP A 808 33.11 52.33 12.18
N GLY A 809 32.08 51.64 11.72
CA GLY A 809 31.30 50.66 12.48
C GLY A 809 30.23 51.27 13.38
N ASP A 810 29.73 52.46 13.07
CA ASP A 810 28.70 53.14 13.85
C ASP A 810 27.26 52.75 13.47
N GLY A 811 27.11 51.97 12.39
CA GLY A 811 25.86 51.38 11.94
C GLY A 811 25.16 52.15 10.83
N ASP A 812 25.77 53.16 10.22
CA ASP A 812 25.33 53.80 8.98
C ASP A 812 26.42 53.87 7.89
N VAL A 813 26.05 54.32 6.68
CA VAL A 813 27.01 54.53 5.58
C VAL A 813 26.90 55.98 5.16
N ASP A 814 27.91 56.76 5.52
CA ASP A 814 27.89 58.20 5.34
C ASP A 814 29.24 58.77 4.89
N THR A 815 29.35 60.10 4.94
CA THR A 815 30.52 60.81 4.41
C THR A 815 31.80 60.56 5.23
N PHE A 816 31.68 60.10 6.48
CA PHE A 816 32.80 59.68 7.30
C PHE A 816 33.39 58.37 6.76
N ASP A 817 32.56 57.40 6.38
CA ASP A 817 33.04 56.17 5.75
C ASP A 817 33.73 56.43 4.41
N ALA A 818 33.18 57.34 3.60
CA ALA A 818 33.81 57.72 2.34
C ALA A 818 35.21 58.31 2.54
N GLY A 819 35.42 59.03 3.65
CA GLY A 819 36.72 59.54 4.06
C GLY A 819 37.66 58.40 4.50
N LEU A 820 37.18 57.48 5.31
CA LEU A 820 37.96 56.33 5.78
C LEU A 820 38.36 55.39 4.65
N LEU A 821 37.47 55.09 3.71
CA LEU A 821 37.81 54.31 2.51
C LEU A 821 38.96 54.98 1.76
N ALA A 822 38.83 56.29 1.49
CA ALA A 822 39.86 57.03 0.78
C ALA A 822 41.20 57.00 1.52
N ASP A 823 41.18 57.15 2.85
CA ASP A 823 42.37 57.09 3.69
C ASP A 823 43.00 55.69 3.74
N VAL A 824 42.21 54.62 3.74
CA VAL A 824 42.69 53.23 3.61
C VAL A 824 43.35 53.01 2.25
N LEU A 825 42.69 53.40 1.15
CA LEU A 825 43.17 53.19 -0.21
C LEU A 825 44.48 53.93 -0.53
N ILE A 826 44.73 55.07 0.12
CA ILE A 826 45.99 55.82 -0.02
C ILE A 826 47.04 55.45 1.06
N GLY A 827 46.71 54.54 1.97
CA GLY A 827 47.57 54.11 3.07
C GLY A 827 47.78 55.17 4.16
N ALA A 828 46.87 56.14 4.27
CA ALA A 828 46.84 57.13 5.35
C ALA A 828 46.20 56.56 6.62
N ASP A 829 45.21 55.67 6.47
CA ASP A 829 44.68 54.86 7.56
C ASP A 829 45.27 53.44 7.48
N THR A 830 45.73 52.95 8.62
CA THR A 830 46.34 51.61 8.76
C THR A 830 45.67 50.79 9.85
N ASP A 831 44.52 51.25 10.37
CA ASP A 831 43.73 50.49 11.33
C ASP A 831 43.25 49.19 10.66
N PRO A 832 43.58 48.00 11.22
CA PRO A 832 43.16 46.73 10.66
C PRO A 832 41.65 46.58 10.50
N ALA A 833 40.84 47.20 11.37
CA ALA A 833 39.38 47.15 11.27
C ALA A 833 38.87 47.96 10.08
N HIS A 834 39.44 49.15 9.84
CA HIS A 834 39.07 49.98 8.69
C HIS A 834 39.52 49.35 7.38
N ILE A 835 40.74 48.77 7.34
CA ILE A 835 41.22 48.03 6.17
C ILE A 835 40.28 46.86 5.88
N SER A 836 39.94 46.05 6.88
CA SER A 836 39.07 44.90 6.70
C SER A 836 37.65 45.27 6.27
N ARG A 837 37.11 46.42 6.70
CA ARG A 837 35.78 46.89 6.29
C ARG A 837 35.78 47.65 4.95
N SER A 838 36.96 47.97 4.44
CA SER A 838 37.14 48.62 3.14
C SER A 838 37.28 47.62 1.98
N ASP A 839 37.54 46.34 2.28
CA ASP A 839 37.48 45.25 1.31
C ASP A 839 36.00 44.83 1.13
N LEU A 840 35.34 45.45 0.15
CA LEU A 840 33.90 45.30 -0.10
C LEU A 840 33.61 44.37 -1.28
N ASN A 841 34.66 43.94 -1.98
CA ASN A 841 34.58 42.91 -3.01
C ASN A 841 34.98 41.51 -2.47
N ASP A 842 35.39 41.42 -1.19
CA ASP A 842 35.84 40.23 -0.47
C ASP A 842 37.02 39.50 -1.18
N ASP A 843 37.96 40.24 -1.78
CA ASP A 843 39.14 39.68 -2.45
C ASP A 843 40.40 39.59 -1.56
N GLU A 844 40.23 39.85 -0.27
CA GLU A 844 41.25 39.95 0.78
C GLU A 844 42.13 41.22 0.68
N THR A 845 41.81 42.15 -0.22
CA THR A 845 42.57 43.40 -0.39
C THR A 845 41.68 44.64 -0.53
N ALA A 846 41.86 45.61 0.37
CA ALA A 846 41.25 46.93 0.21
C ALA A 846 42.02 47.74 -0.86
N ASP A 847 41.46 47.83 -2.06
CA ASP A 847 42.06 48.51 -3.21
C ASP A 847 41.04 49.30 -4.08
N GLY A 848 41.49 49.82 -5.22
CA GLY A 848 40.63 50.65 -6.08
C GLY A 848 39.38 49.94 -6.61
N LEU A 849 39.31 48.61 -6.54
CA LEU A 849 38.16 47.80 -6.93
C LEU A 849 37.01 47.89 -5.93
N ASP A 850 37.26 48.28 -4.68
CA ASP A 850 36.24 48.45 -3.62
C ASP A 850 35.46 49.76 -3.73
N VAL A 851 35.97 50.72 -4.50
CA VAL A 851 35.33 52.04 -4.68
C VAL A 851 33.94 51.89 -5.28
N GLN A 852 33.77 51.02 -6.27
CA GLN A 852 32.47 50.86 -6.93
C GLN A 852 31.44 50.15 -6.04
N PRO A 853 31.77 49.04 -5.34
CA PRO A 853 30.96 48.49 -4.26
C PRO A 853 30.56 49.53 -3.20
N PHE A 854 31.53 50.29 -2.66
CA PHE A 854 31.25 51.34 -1.68
C PHE A 854 30.27 52.38 -2.20
N VAL A 855 30.48 52.87 -3.43
CA VAL A 855 29.59 53.87 -4.05
C VAL A 855 28.17 53.33 -4.18
N ASN A 856 27.98 52.03 -4.42
CA ASN A 856 26.65 51.44 -4.48
C ASN A 856 25.96 51.48 -3.12
N GLU A 857 26.66 51.12 -2.04
CA GLU A 857 26.14 51.16 -0.67
C GLU A 857 25.86 52.59 -0.20
N PHE A 858 26.84 53.49 -0.39
CA PHE A 858 26.75 54.90 -0.03
C PHE A 858 25.61 55.63 -0.78
N MET A 859 25.43 55.37 -2.07
CA MET A 859 24.31 55.92 -2.84
C MET A 859 22.97 55.30 -2.44
N GLY A 860 22.96 54.03 -2.04
CA GLY A 860 21.79 53.36 -1.47
C GLY A 860 21.34 54.02 -0.18
N ALA A 861 22.26 54.27 0.76
CA ALA A 861 21.99 54.96 2.03
C ALA A 861 21.41 56.37 1.83
N LEU A 862 21.94 57.13 0.87
CA LEU A 862 21.44 58.47 0.54
C LEU A 862 20.03 58.50 -0.06
N MET A 863 19.57 57.41 -0.70
CA MET A 863 18.21 57.31 -1.23
C MET A 863 17.19 57.00 -0.12
N PHE A 864 17.55 56.18 0.87
CA PHE A 864 16.70 55.88 2.03
C PHE A 864 16.55 57.07 2.98
N ALA A 865 17.57 57.92 3.12
CA ALA A 865 17.49 59.14 3.94
C ALA A 865 16.53 60.23 3.38
N ARG A 866 15.97 60.04 2.16
CA ARG A 866 15.04 60.99 1.50
C ARG A 866 13.60 60.48 1.38
N SER A 867 13.30 59.26 1.79
CA SER A 867 11.94 58.69 1.93
C SER A 867 11.50 58.70 3.38
#